data_AF-A0A2J5HLX7-F1
#
_entry.id   AF-A0A2J5HLX7-F1
#
_cell.length_a   1.000
_cell.length_b   1.000
_cell.length_c   1.000
_cell.angle_alpha   90.00
_cell.angle_beta   90.00
_cell.angle_gamma   90.00
#
_symmetry.space_group_name_H-M   'P 1'
#
loop_
_entity.id
_entity.type
_entity.pdbx_description
1 polymer ?
#
loop_
_entity_poly.entity_id
_entity_poly.type
_entity_poly.pdbx_seq_one_letter_code
_entity_poly.pdbx_strand_id
1 'polypeptide(L)'
;MGYWQLDRSCSTRSITPLSFVPNASPVFNGHSPSHFPTKPLSLLLNSTFTSNNRTYQSILEWKLPTSSSSVPSHPGWHGISAAKTYLEVNPTQRVIILDNGASIGGVWAKERLYRGLRTNNLLGSYEFSDFPMTEAQFGVHVGRHIPGDAVHTYLKGYVKERDLTGKIWLRCQLTRAEYTVEKEWILTVDDGRGGDDSSSGGTTCVIKTPRLILATGLTSQPSMPHLTGQDAFGVPLFHVRDLARHESKVLVEGASVTVLGGTKSAWDTVYACASSGVSVDWVIRESGHGPAWMVPTFSAPFQRPMEDFVATRLITLLSPCIWGEADGFRKVRSFLHGTWLGRKIVDAFWGIMGRQINVVNQYESHPSTEKLRPWIHPFWVASTFNILNYPTDFFQYVREGLVRVHIADIDRLSPETVHLSNGDQMNTTALVCCTGWKSTPEIEFVPANIARQIGFPGSPDHLSEETVDRATQEILRRFPTLRNQPALNGLFIQRETTHPLRLTRFMVPPAFLNDRSLVLVGNLVSFATSLVAEVQGLWATAYFDNRLSPTSSIGALISSSVAEGASDKAHEDIVWETALHTEFGKWRCPGGYGHLHPDFAFDLLPYLDLLLGDLGVSTRRKSNFWAHLFQPHGPRDYRELVAEWRRLNWGADSDEAESMNEVD
;
A
#
# COMPACT_ATOMS: atom_id res chain seq x y z
N MET A 1 33.82 -19.14 -33.12
CA MET A 1 32.79 -19.83 -33.94
C MET A 1 31.43 -19.47 -33.33
N GLY A 2 30.44 -18.91 -34.02
CA GLY A 2 30.40 -18.32 -35.36
C GLY A 2 29.26 -17.28 -35.40
N TYR A 3 29.36 -16.28 -36.28
CA TYR A 3 28.42 -15.15 -36.35
C TYR A 3 27.06 -15.54 -36.96
N TRP A 4 25.99 -14.87 -36.53
CA TRP A 4 24.86 -14.53 -37.40
C TRP A 4 24.37 -13.11 -37.11
N GLN A 5 24.67 -12.19 -38.04
CA GLN A 5 23.94 -10.94 -38.19
C GLN A 5 22.68 -11.20 -39.02
N LEU A 6 21.60 -10.47 -38.74
CA LEU A 6 20.57 -10.18 -39.74
C LEU A 6 20.10 -8.74 -39.55
N ASP A 7 20.54 -7.89 -40.47
CA ASP A 7 20.13 -6.50 -40.62
C ASP A 7 19.13 -6.42 -41.78
N ARG A 8 18.08 -5.60 -41.64
CA ARG A 8 17.21 -5.18 -42.75
C ARG A 8 16.34 -3.99 -42.35
N SER A 9 16.80 -2.81 -42.75
CA SER A 9 16.02 -1.58 -42.82
C SER A 9 15.00 -1.63 -43.99
N CYS A 10 13.88 -0.92 -43.83
CA CYS A 10 13.17 -0.29 -44.95
C CYS A 10 12.32 0.87 -44.43
N SER A 11 12.15 1.92 -45.23
CA SER A 11 11.71 3.24 -44.76
C SER A 11 10.52 3.82 -45.56
N THR A 12 9.79 4.73 -44.90
CA THR A 12 8.89 5.76 -45.47
C THR A 12 7.68 5.34 -46.35
N ARG A 13 6.48 5.80 -45.99
CA ARG A 13 5.92 7.09 -46.49
C ARG A 13 4.60 7.46 -45.81
N SER A 14 4.33 8.76 -45.80
CA SER A 14 3.11 9.42 -45.32
C SER A 14 1.97 9.39 -46.35
N ILE A 15 0.73 9.54 -45.89
CA ILE A 15 -0.38 10.27 -46.55
C ILE A 15 -1.43 10.67 -45.49
N THR A 16 -1.85 11.92 -45.53
CA THR A 16 -3.12 12.46 -44.98
C THR A 16 -3.79 13.21 -46.14
N PRO A 17 -5.14 13.33 -46.22
CA PRO A 17 -5.72 14.63 -45.83
C PRO A 17 -7.23 14.68 -45.43
N LEU A 18 -7.61 15.83 -44.85
CA LEU A 18 -8.91 16.57 -44.97
C LEU A 18 -10.24 16.06 -44.34
N SER A 19 -10.54 16.60 -43.15
CA SER A 19 -11.72 17.43 -42.76
C SER A 19 -13.14 17.22 -43.34
N PHE A 20 -14.16 17.27 -42.47
CA PHE A 20 -15.39 18.10 -42.64
C PHE A 20 -16.21 18.26 -41.31
N VAL A 21 -16.88 19.41 -41.15
CA VAL A 21 -17.75 19.91 -40.04
C VAL A 21 -18.74 20.89 -40.73
N PRO A 22 -20.08 20.99 -40.48
CA PRO A 22 -20.63 21.57 -39.22
C PRO A 22 -22.09 21.29 -38.76
N ASN A 23 -22.41 21.79 -37.55
CA ASN A 23 -23.68 22.36 -37.02
C ASN A 23 -25.00 21.55 -36.92
N ALA A 24 -25.62 21.53 -35.72
CA ALA A 24 -26.78 22.39 -35.32
C ALA A 24 -27.60 21.83 -34.12
N SER A 25 -28.12 22.71 -33.25
CA SER A 25 -29.11 22.42 -32.18
C SER A 25 -30.51 22.92 -32.56
N PRO A 26 -31.59 22.52 -31.84
CA PRO A 26 -32.30 23.53 -31.01
C PRO A 26 -32.96 23.01 -29.70
N VAL A 27 -33.66 23.91 -29.00
CA VAL A 27 -34.19 23.88 -27.61
C VAL A 27 -35.73 23.81 -27.58
N PHE A 28 -36.39 23.32 -26.50
CA PHE A 28 -37.69 23.85 -25.98
C PHE A 28 -38.07 23.37 -24.54
N ASN A 29 -39.04 24.05 -23.89
CA ASN A 29 -39.40 24.02 -22.44
C ASN A 29 -40.78 23.34 -22.12
N GLY A 30 -41.08 23.01 -20.85
CA GLY A 30 -42.49 22.94 -20.35
C GLY A 30 -42.84 22.19 -19.04
N HIS A 31 -43.63 22.83 -18.16
CA HIS A 31 -44.04 22.53 -16.75
C HIS A 31 -44.89 21.26 -16.37
N SER A 32 -45.03 21.05 -15.03
CA SER A 32 -45.90 20.12 -14.23
C SER A 32 -47.36 20.69 -13.98
N PRO A 33 -48.30 20.21 -13.07
CA PRO A 33 -48.27 19.15 -12.00
C PRO A 33 -49.58 18.33 -11.64
N SER A 34 -49.49 17.42 -10.64
CA SER A 34 -50.45 17.14 -9.51
C SER A 34 -51.30 15.82 -9.35
N HIS A 35 -51.30 15.30 -8.09
CA HIS A 35 -52.24 14.44 -7.29
C HIS A 35 -52.39 12.88 -7.39
N PHE A 36 -52.90 12.30 -6.28
CA PHE A 36 -52.87 10.90 -5.71
C PHE A 36 -54.25 10.17 -5.76
N PRO A 37 -54.52 8.97 -5.15
CA PRO A 37 -53.74 7.74 -4.80
C PRO A 37 -54.42 6.36 -5.17
N THR A 38 -53.72 5.21 -5.07
CA THR A 38 -54.15 3.90 -4.41
C THR A 38 -53.20 2.71 -4.72
N LYS A 39 -53.24 1.64 -3.90
CA LYS A 39 -52.40 0.39 -3.88
C LYS A 39 -53.20 -0.81 -4.46
N PRO A 40 -52.60 -1.95 -4.95
CA PRO A 40 -51.76 -2.89 -4.14
C PRO A 40 -50.68 -3.79 -4.83
N LEU A 41 -49.77 -4.37 -4.00
CA LEU A 41 -48.87 -5.56 -4.20
C LEU A 41 -47.81 -5.50 -5.34
N SER A 42 -46.53 -5.95 -5.25
CA SER A 42 -45.62 -6.54 -4.23
C SER A 42 -44.19 -6.72 -4.86
N LEU A 43 -43.00 -6.82 -4.21
CA LEU A 43 -42.62 -6.91 -2.79
C LEU A 43 -41.26 -6.21 -2.37
N LEU A 44 -40.18 -6.95 -2.03
CA LEU A 44 -38.99 -6.56 -1.20
C LEU A 44 -37.68 -7.31 -1.59
N LEU A 45 -36.45 -6.85 -1.27
CA LEU A 45 -35.78 -6.85 0.06
C LEU A 45 -35.08 -5.52 0.45
N ASN A 46 -35.53 -4.95 1.57
CA ASN A 46 -34.95 -3.93 2.49
C ASN A 46 -33.80 -3.03 1.96
N SER A 47 -34.02 -1.73 1.70
CA SER A 47 -34.43 -0.74 2.70
C SER A 47 -35.29 0.40 2.11
N THR A 48 -35.92 1.20 2.97
CA THR A 48 -36.71 2.38 2.56
C THR A 48 -36.43 3.59 3.43
N PHE A 49 -36.28 4.76 2.81
CA PHE A 49 -36.61 6.04 3.44
C PHE A 49 -37.27 6.98 2.43
N THR A 50 -38.17 7.85 2.89
CA THR A 50 -38.99 8.73 2.06
C THR A 50 -38.52 10.18 2.13
N SER A 51 -38.40 10.86 0.98
CA SER A 51 -38.70 12.29 0.85
C SER A 51 -38.89 12.72 -0.61
N ASN A 52 -40.04 13.31 -0.90
CA ASN A 52 -40.36 14.22 -2.03
C ASN A 52 -39.83 13.92 -3.45
N ASN A 53 -40.69 13.23 -4.23
CA ASN A 53 -41.00 13.52 -5.64
C ASN A 53 -39.84 13.80 -6.62
N ARG A 54 -39.06 12.76 -6.93
CA ARG A 54 -38.77 12.35 -8.33
C ARG A 54 -38.25 10.91 -8.35
N THR A 55 -39.01 10.01 -8.96
CA THR A 55 -38.62 8.60 -9.09
C THR A 55 -37.58 8.45 -10.19
N TYR A 56 -36.32 8.24 -9.83
CA TYR A 56 -35.35 7.61 -10.71
C TYR A 56 -35.22 6.14 -10.33
N GLN A 57 -35.79 5.26 -11.15
CA GLN A 57 -35.34 3.87 -11.18
C GLN A 57 -33.84 3.86 -11.56
N SER A 58 -33.12 2.83 -11.12
CA SER A 58 -31.67 2.73 -11.27
C SER A 58 -31.22 2.72 -12.74
N ILE A 59 -30.98 3.91 -13.28
CA ILE A 59 -30.33 4.18 -14.56
C ILE A 59 -29.39 5.36 -14.31
N LEU A 60 -28.08 5.09 -14.35
CA LEU A 60 -27.05 6.11 -14.55
C LEU A 60 -26.19 5.72 -15.75
N GLU A 61 -26.85 5.59 -16.90
CA GLU A 61 -26.22 6.05 -18.13
C GLU A 61 -26.04 7.57 -18.00
N TRP A 62 -24.80 8.07 -17.96
CA TRP A 62 -24.57 9.45 -18.34
C TRP A 62 -23.20 9.68 -18.99
N LYS A 63 -23.19 10.62 -19.94
CA LYS A 63 -22.07 10.94 -20.82
C LYS A 63 -21.02 11.82 -20.15
N LEU A 64 -19.76 11.63 -20.55
CA LEU A 64 -18.64 12.56 -20.34
C LEU A 64 -18.97 13.93 -20.95
N PRO A 65 -18.57 15.04 -20.31
CA PRO A 65 -17.36 15.72 -20.78
C PRO A 65 -16.42 16.29 -19.69
N THR A 66 -15.29 16.82 -20.17
CA THR A 66 -14.20 17.59 -19.51
C THR A 66 -14.70 18.85 -18.77
N SER A 67 -14.01 19.49 -17.81
CA SER A 67 -12.57 19.57 -17.43
C SER A 67 -12.39 20.17 -16.01
N SER A 68 -11.20 20.00 -15.38
CA SER A 68 -10.58 20.84 -14.31
C SER A 68 -11.38 21.15 -13.01
N SER A 69 -10.79 21.31 -11.81
CA SER A 69 -9.42 21.08 -11.31
C SER A 69 -9.36 21.13 -9.78
N SER A 70 -9.30 19.97 -9.13
CA SER A 70 -8.84 19.75 -7.74
C SER A 70 -8.54 18.24 -7.61
N VAL A 71 -7.51 17.82 -6.84
CA VAL A 71 -7.03 16.42 -6.90
C VAL A 71 -6.36 15.88 -5.60
N PRO A 72 -6.96 14.85 -5.00
CA PRO A 72 -6.32 13.89 -4.07
C PRO A 72 -6.59 12.38 -4.38
N SER A 73 -5.60 11.48 -4.16
CA SER A 73 -5.56 9.97 -4.10
C SER A 73 -6.51 9.02 -4.91
N HIS A 74 -6.17 7.71 -4.98
CA HIS A 74 -6.79 6.72 -5.91
C HIS A 74 -6.99 5.28 -5.41
N PRO A 75 -7.87 4.44 -6.03
CA PRO A 75 -7.99 3.05 -5.60
C PRO A 75 -6.73 2.32 -6.10
N GLY A 76 -5.93 1.87 -5.15
CA GLY A 76 -4.71 1.11 -5.41
C GLY A 76 -4.98 -0.38 -5.60
N TRP A 77 -3.88 -1.12 -5.74
CA TRP A 77 -3.82 -2.59 -5.83
C TRP A 77 -4.83 -3.32 -4.93
N HIS A 78 -4.89 -2.96 -3.64
CA HIS A 78 -5.75 -3.62 -2.64
C HIS A 78 -7.25 -3.41 -2.87
N GLY A 79 -7.69 -2.21 -3.22
CA GLY A 79 -9.12 -1.93 -3.48
C GLY A 79 -9.60 -2.60 -4.76
N ILE A 80 -8.79 -2.55 -5.81
CA ILE A 80 -9.05 -3.21 -7.10
C ILE A 80 -9.11 -4.74 -6.91
N SER A 81 -8.13 -5.32 -6.21
CA SER A 81 -8.07 -6.77 -5.93
C SER A 81 -9.24 -7.25 -5.06
N ALA A 82 -9.53 -6.57 -3.95
CA ALA A 82 -10.63 -6.95 -3.06
C ALA A 82 -11.99 -6.90 -3.77
N ALA A 83 -12.25 -5.87 -4.57
CA ALA A 83 -13.47 -5.78 -5.35
C ALA A 83 -13.55 -6.87 -6.45
N LYS A 84 -12.44 -7.13 -7.17
CA LYS A 84 -12.35 -8.22 -8.15
C LYS A 84 -12.70 -9.56 -7.51
N THR A 85 -12.02 -9.93 -6.44
CA THR A 85 -12.19 -11.24 -5.80
C THR A 85 -13.58 -11.38 -5.17
N TYR A 86 -14.11 -10.31 -4.56
CA TYR A 86 -15.46 -10.34 -3.99
C TYR A 86 -16.54 -10.55 -5.06
N LEU A 87 -16.44 -9.87 -6.21
CA LEU A 87 -17.36 -10.03 -7.34
C LEU A 87 -17.18 -11.35 -8.07
N GLU A 88 -15.96 -11.86 -8.18
CA GLU A 88 -15.69 -13.18 -8.75
C GLU A 88 -16.38 -14.27 -7.93
N VAL A 89 -16.27 -14.21 -6.60
CA VAL A 89 -16.94 -15.13 -5.67
C VAL A 89 -18.45 -14.92 -5.65
N ASN A 90 -18.91 -13.67 -5.62
CA ASN A 90 -20.31 -13.26 -5.46
C ASN A 90 -20.83 -12.44 -6.65
N PRO A 91 -21.06 -13.05 -7.83
CA PRO A 91 -21.35 -12.32 -9.09
C PRO A 91 -22.68 -11.56 -9.09
N THR A 92 -23.62 -11.90 -8.22
CA THR A 92 -24.92 -11.21 -8.08
C THR A 92 -24.86 -9.99 -7.16
N GLN A 93 -23.74 -9.77 -6.44
CA GLN A 93 -23.60 -8.67 -5.50
C GLN A 93 -23.20 -7.37 -6.20
N ARG A 94 -23.58 -6.25 -5.59
CA ARG A 94 -23.23 -4.90 -6.08
C ARG A 94 -22.07 -4.36 -5.25
N VAL A 95 -21.04 -3.86 -5.94
CA VAL A 95 -19.88 -3.20 -5.33
C VAL A 95 -19.72 -1.83 -5.97
N ILE A 96 -19.43 -0.82 -5.15
CA ILE A 96 -18.98 0.51 -5.58
C ILE A 96 -17.60 0.72 -4.94
N ILE A 97 -16.63 1.14 -5.74
CA ILE A 97 -15.30 1.55 -5.31
C ILE A 97 -15.29 3.07 -5.31
N LEU A 98 -15.41 3.67 -4.12
CA LEU A 98 -15.31 5.11 -3.93
C LEU A 98 -13.86 5.54 -3.90
N ASP A 99 -13.57 6.67 -4.53
CA ASP A 99 -12.22 7.19 -4.56
C ASP A 99 -12.14 8.69 -4.88
N ASN A 100 -11.20 9.40 -4.22
CA ASN A 100 -11.19 10.86 -4.22
C ASN A 100 -10.56 11.56 -5.43
N GLY A 101 -9.96 10.87 -6.41
CA GLY A 101 -9.07 11.53 -7.39
C GLY A 101 -9.49 11.53 -8.87
N ALA A 102 -8.57 11.99 -9.74
CA ALA A 102 -8.73 12.09 -11.21
C ALA A 102 -8.50 10.82 -12.10
N SER A 103 -7.57 9.90 -11.80
CA SER A 103 -7.29 8.65 -12.52
C SER A 103 -6.74 7.49 -11.65
N ILE A 104 -7.30 6.27 -11.79
CA ILE A 104 -6.97 5.09 -10.94
C ILE A 104 -5.47 4.74 -10.79
N GLY A 105 -5.12 4.04 -9.69
CA GLY A 105 -3.79 3.45 -9.48
C GLY A 105 -3.15 3.70 -8.10
N GLY A 106 -3.79 4.48 -7.24
CA GLY A 106 -3.30 4.83 -5.90
C GLY A 106 -2.05 5.71 -5.93
N VAL A 107 -0.88 5.11 -5.68
CA VAL A 107 0.43 5.76 -5.87
C VAL A 107 0.75 5.90 -7.36
N TRP A 108 0.27 4.96 -8.19
CA TRP A 108 0.44 4.91 -9.63
C TRP A 108 -0.69 5.63 -10.39
N ALA A 109 -1.37 6.57 -9.73
CA ALA A 109 -2.32 7.47 -10.39
C ALA A 109 -1.60 8.44 -11.32
N LYS A 110 -2.14 8.72 -12.50
CA LYS A 110 -1.45 9.46 -13.58
C LYS A 110 -0.89 10.80 -13.12
N GLU A 111 -1.65 11.54 -12.31
CA GLU A 111 -1.27 12.85 -11.79
C GLU A 111 -0.21 12.84 -10.68
N ARG A 112 0.21 11.65 -10.21
CA ARG A 112 1.30 11.45 -9.24
C ARG A 112 2.59 10.95 -9.90
N LEU A 113 2.52 10.55 -11.18
CA LEU A 113 3.66 10.02 -11.92
C LEU A 113 4.58 11.16 -12.36
N TYR A 114 5.73 11.28 -11.71
CA TYR A 114 6.80 12.16 -12.16
C TYR A 114 7.80 11.43 -13.06
N ARG A 115 8.53 12.19 -13.88
CA ARG A 115 9.51 11.74 -14.86
C ARG A 115 10.56 10.86 -14.18
N GLY A 116 10.72 9.64 -14.69
CA GLY A 116 11.71 8.69 -14.20
C GLY A 116 11.27 7.82 -13.02
N LEU A 117 10.07 8.04 -12.46
CA LEU A 117 9.49 7.17 -11.42
C LEU A 117 9.39 5.72 -11.90
N ARG A 118 9.90 4.79 -11.10
CA ARG A 118 9.95 3.34 -11.36
C ARG A 118 9.66 2.54 -10.10
N THR A 119 9.23 1.29 -10.25
CA THR A 119 9.12 0.32 -9.14
C THR A 119 10.49 0.00 -8.53
N ASN A 120 10.53 -0.34 -7.24
CA ASN A 120 11.69 -1.03 -6.67
C ASN A 120 11.80 -2.46 -7.25
N ASN A 121 10.66 -3.09 -7.52
CA ASN A 121 10.55 -4.42 -8.08
C ASN A 121 11.03 -4.51 -9.54
N LEU A 122 11.39 -5.72 -9.97
CA LEU A 122 11.56 -6.09 -11.38
C LEU A 122 10.26 -6.64 -11.99
N LEU A 123 10.23 -6.73 -13.33
CA LEU A 123 9.16 -7.41 -14.05
C LEU A 123 9.00 -8.86 -13.59
N GLY A 124 7.77 -9.24 -13.23
CA GLY A 124 7.39 -10.59 -12.79
C GLY A 124 7.10 -10.74 -11.29
N SER A 125 7.52 -9.79 -10.44
CA SER A 125 7.16 -9.77 -9.01
C SER A 125 6.11 -8.70 -8.65
N TYR A 126 5.81 -7.79 -9.57
CA TYR A 126 4.87 -6.68 -9.39
C TYR A 126 3.73 -6.72 -10.43
N GLU A 127 3.10 -7.90 -10.54
CA GLU A 127 1.94 -8.21 -11.38
C GLU A 127 0.91 -8.99 -10.55
N PHE A 128 -0.38 -8.95 -10.93
CA PHE A 128 -1.39 -9.88 -10.42
C PHE A 128 -1.17 -11.27 -11.01
N SER A 129 -1.42 -12.31 -10.20
CA SER A 129 -1.16 -13.72 -10.54
C SER A 129 -1.90 -14.21 -11.80
N ASP A 130 -3.06 -13.63 -12.06
CA ASP A 130 -4.00 -13.98 -13.14
C ASP A 130 -4.01 -12.99 -14.33
N PHE A 131 -3.15 -11.95 -14.30
CA PHE A 131 -3.00 -10.97 -15.37
C PHE A 131 -1.53 -10.54 -15.50
N PRO A 132 -0.69 -11.33 -16.21
CA PRO A 132 0.75 -11.05 -16.33
C PRO A 132 1.04 -9.78 -17.12
N MET A 133 2.08 -9.05 -16.72
CA MET A 133 2.51 -7.83 -17.40
C MET A 133 3.45 -8.20 -18.56
N THR A 134 2.97 -8.09 -19.80
CA THR A 134 3.73 -8.48 -21.01
C THR A 134 4.41 -7.30 -21.70
N GLU A 135 5.56 -7.57 -22.35
CA GLU A 135 6.30 -6.60 -23.16
C GLU A 135 5.44 -6.01 -24.29
N ALA A 136 4.71 -6.87 -25.01
CA ALA A 136 3.88 -6.49 -26.15
C ALA A 136 2.70 -5.56 -25.77
N GLN A 137 2.19 -5.64 -24.54
CA GLN A 137 1.05 -4.85 -24.08
C GLN A 137 1.45 -3.59 -23.30
N PHE A 138 2.57 -3.63 -22.57
CA PHE A 138 2.94 -2.58 -21.61
C PHE A 138 4.35 -1.99 -21.81
N GLY A 139 5.14 -2.45 -22.80
CA GLY A 139 6.47 -1.90 -23.08
C GLY A 139 7.50 -2.17 -21.97
N VAL A 140 7.34 -3.27 -21.25
CA VAL A 140 8.17 -3.68 -20.10
C VAL A 140 9.13 -4.80 -20.46
N HIS A 141 10.30 -4.84 -19.83
CA HIS A 141 11.35 -5.81 -20.15
C HIS A 141 11.80 -6.62 -18.92
N VAL A 142 12.12 -7.90 -19.14
CA VAL A 142 12.67 -8.79 -18.10
C VAL A 142 13.99 -8.24 -17.56
N GLY A 143 14.19 -8.31 -16.25
CA GLY A 143 15.39 -7.79 -15.60
C GLY A 143 15.47 -6.26 -15.52
N ARG A 144 14.38 -5.54 -15.84
CA ARG A 144 14.25 -4.09 -15.66
C ARG A 144 13.18 -3.75 -14.63
N HIS A 145 13.36 -2.60 -13.98
CA HIS A 145 12.35 -1.96 -13.14
C HIS A 145 11.23 -1.39 -14.01
N ILE A 146 9.99 -1.47 -13.52
CA ILE A 146 8.80 -1.13 -14.28
C ILE A 146 8.57 0.40 -14.20
N PRO A 147 8.43 1.12 -15.33
CA PRO A 147 8.06 2.53 -15.36
C PRO A 147 6.67 2.77 -14.75
N GLY A 148 6.50 3.90 -14.04
CA GLY A 148 5.23 4.18 -13.35
C GLY A 148 4.01 4.34 -14.28
N ASP A 149 4.23 4.80 -15.51
CA ASP A 149 3.22 4.88 -16.57
C ASP A 149 2.82 3.50 -17.12
N ALA A 150 3.76 2.55 -17.17
CA ALA A 150 3.47 1.16 -17.47
C ALA A 150 2.62 0.52 -16.35
N VAL A 151 2.93 0.78 -15.06
CA VAL A 151 2.10 0.32 -13.92
C VAL A 151 0.68 0.92 -13.97
N HIS A 152 0.55 2.21 -14.25
CA HIS A 152 -0.75 2.87 -14.41
C HIS A 152 -1.57 2.25 -15.56
N THR A 153 -0.93 2.03 -16.71
CA THR A 153 -1.55 1.41 -17.88
C THR A 153 -1.96 -0.04 -17.61
N TYR A 154 -1.13 -0.77 -16.87
CA TYR A 154 -1.42 -2.12 -16.38
C TYR A 154 -2.65 -2.18 -15.48
N LEU A 155 -2.73 -1.34 -14.45
CA LEU A 155 -3.89 -1.30 -13.54
C LEU A 155 -5.19 -0.89 -14.27
N LYS A 156 -5.10 0.00 -15.27
CA LYS A 156 -6.22 0.31 -16.17
C LYS A 156 -6.62 -0.87 -17.05
N GLY A 157 -5.65 -1.62 -17.58
CA GLY A 157 -5.88 -2.86 -18.30
C GLY A 157 -6.66 -3.86 -17.45
N TYR A 158 -6.21 -4.09 -16.22
CA TYR A 158 -6.86 -5.00 -15.28
C TYR A 158 -8.29 -4.59 -14.91
N VAL A 159 -8.52 -3.32 -14.60
CA VAL A 159 -9.85 -2.78 -14.27
C VAL A 159 -10.83 -2.88 -15.45
N LYS A 160 -10.33 -2.83 -16.69
CA LYS A 160 -11.12 -3.09 -17.89
C LYS A 160 -11.41 -4.58 -18.07
N GLU A 161 -10.38 -5.42 -17.98
CA GLU A 161 -10.44 -6.88 -18.16
C GLU A 161 -11.38 -7.57 -17.14
N ARG A 162 -11.49 -7.00 -15.94
CA ARG A 162 -12.31 -7.52 -14.83
C ARG A 162 -13.67 -6.81 -14.67
N ASP A 163 -14.12 -6.04 -15.67
CA ASP A 163 -15.37 -5.24 -15.66
C ASP A 163 -15.58 -4.36 -14.39
N LEU A 164 -14.49 -3.81 -13.84
CA LEU A 164 -14.56 -2.91 -12.68
C LEU A 164 -14.79 -1.45 -13.09
N THR A 165 -14.68 -1.12 -14.38
CA THR A 165 -14.72 0.27 -14.87
C THR A 165 -16.00 1.00 -14.48
N GLY A 166 -17.17 0.39 -14.68
CA GLY A 166 -18.47 0.97 -14.29
C GLY A 166 -18.75 0.98 -12.78
N LYS A 167 -17.84 0.43 -11.97
CA LYS A 167 -17.99 0.26 -10.52
C LYS A 167 -17.10 1.21 -9.71
N ILE A 168 -16.24 1.99 -10.37
CA ILE A 168 -15.30 2.94 -9.75
C ILE A 168 -15.84 4.36 -9.88
N TRP A 169 -16.02 5.03 -8.75
CA TRP A 169 -16.43 6.43 -8.67
C TRP A 169 -15.21 7.29 -8.31
N LEU A 170 -14.67 7.97 -9.32
CA LEU A 170 -13.55 8.90 -9.20
C LEU A 170 -14.04 10.28 -8.74
N ARG A 171 -13.15 11.07 -8.12
CA ARG A 171 -13.40 12.40 -7.55
C ARG A 171 -14.43 12.42 -6.42
N CYS A 172 -14.64 11.27 -5.78
CA CYS A 172 -15.63 11.01 -4.74
C CYS A 172 -14.94 10.74 -3.40
N GLN A 173 -14.84 11.76 -2.54
CA GLN A 173 -14.20 11.62 -1.22
C GLN A 173 -15.21 11.13 -0.18
N LEU A 174 -14.94 9.95 0.40
CA LEU A 174 -15.57 9.53 1.65
C LEU A 174 -15.10 10.48 2.78
N THR A 175 -16.00 11.31 3.29
CA THR A 175 -15.69 12.29 4.35
C THR A 175 -16.14 11.81 5.73
N ARG A 176 -17.23 11.03 5.79
CA ARG A 176 -17.81 10.53 7.04
C ARG A 176 -18.36 9.10 6.89
N ALA A 177 -18.10 8.25 7.87
CA ALA A 177 -18.59 6.88 7.97
C ALA A 177 -19.28 6.68 9.32
N GLU A 178 -20.60 6.60 9.30
CA GLU A 178 -21.44 6.33 10.47
C GLU A 178 -21.82 4.85 10.51
N TYR A 179 -21.70 4.22 11.68
CA TYR A 179 -22.09 2.84 11.92
C TYR A 179 -23.28 2.80 12.88
N THR A 180 -24.41 2.28 12.42
CA THR A 180 -25.69 2.36 13.15
C THR A 180 -25.91 1.17 14.10
N VAL A 181 -26.90 1.29 14.99
CA VAL A 181 -27.29 0.21 15.91
C VAL A 181 -27.88 -1.00 15.18
N GLU A 182 -28.40 -0.81 13.97
CA GLU A 182 -28.85 -1.86 13.05
C GLU A 182 -27.71 -2.55 12.29
N LYS A 183 -26.44 -2.20 12.59
CA LYS A 183 -25.23 -2.76 11.98
C LYS A 183 -25.08 -2.43 10.49
N GLU A 184 -25.56 -1.25 10.09
CA GLU A 184 -25.40 -0.70 8.74
C GLU A 184 -24.38 0.45 8.74
N TRP A 185 -23.60 0.58 7.67
CA TRP A 185 -22.75 1.75 7.42
C TRP A 185 -23.50 2.79 6.58
N ILE A 186 -23.58 4.02 7.08
CA ILE A 186 -24.04 5.21 6.37
C ILE A 186 -22.82 6.07 6.02
N LEU A 187 -22.53 6.16 4.73
CA LEU A 187 -21.33 6.81 4.19
C LEU A 187 -21.71 8.15 3.55
N THR A 188 -21.11 9.25 3.98
CA THR A 188 -21.23 10.56 3.33
C THR A 188 -20.05 10.76 2.38
N VAL A 189 -20.37 11.02 1.12
CA VAL A 189 -19.39 11.17 0.04
C VAL A 189 -19.55 12.54 -0.60
N ASP A 190 -18.49 13.33 -0.64
CA ASP A 190 -18.41 14.54 -1.46
C ASP A 190 -18.06 14.12 -2.90
N ASP A 191 -18.95 14.41 -3.86
CA ASP A 191 -18.77 14.03 -5.26
C ASP A 191 -17.91 15.02 -6.07
N GLY A 192 -17.51 16.14 -5.46
CA GLY A 192 -16.66 17.16 -6.07
C GLY A 192 -17.29 17.95 -7.23
N ARG A 193 -18.61 17.83 -7.47
CA ARG A 193 -19.29 18.44 -8.63
C ARG A 193 -19.89 19.83 -8.39
N GLY A 194 -19.83 20.35 -7.15
CA GLY A 194 -20.33 21.68 -6.78
C GLY A 194 -19.41 22.85 -7.19
N GLY A 195 -18.81 22.77 -8.38
CA GLY A 195 -17.69 23.62 -8.81
C GLY A 195 -18.02 24.64 -9.91
N ASP A 196 -19.25 25.15 -9.96
CA ASP A 196 -19.60 26.35 -10.74
C ASP A 196 -19.88 27.53 -9.79
N ASP A 197 -19.43 28.71 -10.18
CA ASP A 197 -18.95 29.80 -9.31
C ASP A 197 -20.04 30.64 -8.60
N SER A 198 -21.07 30.01 -8.00
CA SER A 198 -22.20 30.74 -7.39
C SER A 198 -22.93 30.07 -6.22
N SER A 199 -22.59 28.83 -5.83
CA SER A 199 -23.27 28.16 -4.70
C SER A 199 -22.32 27.37 -3.81
N SER A 200 -22.16 27.82 -2.58
CA SER A 200 -21.30 27.22 -1.55
C SER A 200 -21.80 25.83 -1.11
N GLY A 201 -21.39 24.77 -1.81
CA GLY A 201 -21.62 23.39 -1.39
C GLY A 201 -21.29 22.36 -2.46
N GLY A 202 -20.31 21.50 -2.19
CA GLY A 202 -20.14 20.24 -2.93
C GLY A 202 -21.40 19.39 -2.81
N THR A 203 -21.77 18.66 -3.87
CA THR A 203 -22.96 17.79 -3.79
C THR A 203 -22.59 16.55 -2.99
N THR A 204 -23.09 16.49 -1.75
CA THR A 204 -22.91 15.29 -0.92
C THR A 204 -23.94 14.24 -1.27
N CYS A 205 -23.49 13.00 -1.47
CA CYS A 205 -24.37 11.84 -1.59
C CYS A 205 -24.19 10.90 -0.40
N VAL A 206 -25.23 10.13 -0.09
CA VAL A 206 -25.26 9.20 1.02
C VAL A 206 -25.41 7.78 0.49
N ILE A 207 -24.50 6.90 0.87
CA ILE A 207 -24.50 5.48 0.50
C ILE A 207 -24.71 4.64 1.76
N LYS A 208 -25.60 3.65 1.67
CA LYS A 208 -25.86 2.67 2.73
C LYS A 208 -25.29 1.31 2.34
N THR A 209 -24.60 0.63 3.25
CA THR A 209 -24.05 -0.71 3.01
C THR A 209 -23.91 -1.52 4.31
N PRO A 210 -24.19 -2.83 4.31
CA PRO A 210 -23.89 -3.70 5.45
C PRO A 210 -22.40 -4.07 5.56
N ARG A 211 -21.60 -3.85 4.51
CA ARG A 211 -20.19 -4.23 4.44
C ARG A 211 -19.33 -3.07 3.89
N LEU A 212 -18.22 -2.78 4.54
CA LEU A 212 -17.26 -1.73 4.21
C LEU A 212 -15.84 -2.31 4.11
N ILE A 213 -15.17 -2.05 3.00
CA ILE A 213 -13.73 -2.31 2.83
C ILE A 213 -13.00 -0.97 2.80
N LEU A 214 -12.13 -0.71 3.77
CA LEU A 214 -11.24 0.45 3.77
C LEU A 214 -9.92 0.08 3.08
N ALA A 215 -9.77 0.53 1.83
CA ALA A 215 -8.59 0.31 0.99
C ALA A 215 -7.77 1.60 0.76
N THR A 216 -7.80 2.53 1.72
CA THR A 216 -7.24 3.89 1.61
C THR A 216 -5.71 3.93 1.45
N GLY A 217 -5.02 2.89 1.92
CA GLY A 217 -3.56 2.74 1.84
C GLY A 217 -2.78 3.71 2.72
N LEU A 218 -1.51 3.38 2.95
CA LEU A 218 -0.63 4.12 3.86
C LEU A 218 0.06 5.35 3.22
N THR A 219 -0.12 5.58 1.92
CA THR A 219 0.66 6.57 1.12
C THR A 219 -0.23 7.55 0.37
N SER A 220 -1.27 8.02 1.06
CA SER A 220 -2.33 8.87 0.50
C SER A 220 -2.33 10.30 1.06
N GLN A 221 -2.12 10.44 2.38
CA GLN A 221 -2.16 11.71 3.10
C GLN A 221 -0.78 12.15 3.59
N PRO A 222 -0.19 13.24 3.04
CA PRO A 222 1.09 13.77 3.49
C PRO A 222 1.15 14.04 4.99
N SER A 223 2.25 13.64 5.63
CA SER A 223 2.69 14.29 6.87
C SER A 223 3.61 15.44 6.49
N MET A 224 3.13 16.67 6.63
CA MET A 224 3.91 17.89 6.39
C MET A 224 4.40 18.46 7.72
N PRO A 225 5.71 18.72 7.88
CA PRO A 225 6.19 19.45 9.05
C PRO A 225 5.70 20.90 9.00
N HIS A 226 5.40 21.46 10.17
CA HIS A 226 5.35 22.92 10.31
C HIS A 226 6.80 23.43 10.41
N LEU A 227 7.17 24.39 9.56
CA LEU A 227 8.52 24.96 9.54
C LEU A 227 8.45 26.45 9.88
N THR A 228 9.19 26.86 10.90
CA THR A 228 9.26 28.25 11.35
C THR A 228 9.61 29.18 10.18
N GLY A 229 8.77 30.19 9.89
CA GLY A 229 9.00 31.13 8.80
C GLY A 229 8.50 30.68 7.41
N GLN A 230 7.81 29.54 7.30
CA GLN A 230 7.26 29.03 6.03
C GLN A 230 6.41 30.06 5.25
N ASP A 231 5.67 30.93 5.93
CA ASP A 231 4.78 31.90 5.28
C ASP A 231 5.55 33.02 4.57
N ALA A 232 6.80 33.26 4.98
CA ALA A 232 7.72 34.23 4.38
C ALA A 232 8.71 33.60 3.39
N PHE A 233 8.61 32.29 3.12
CA PHE A 233 9.61 31.54 2.33
C PHE A 233 9.63 31.91 0.85
N GLY A 234 8.51 32.40 0.29
CA GLY A 234 8.43 32.97 -1.07
C GLY A 234 8.48 31.97 -2.24
N VAL A 235 9.05 30.78 -2.04
CA VAL A 235 9.20 29.72 -3.07
C VAL A 235 8.35 28.47 -2.74
N PRO A 236 8.07 27.57 -3.71
CA PRO A 236 7.28 26.37 -3.48
C PRO A 236 7.79 25.48 -2.34
N LEU A 237 6.95 25.29 -1.33
CA LEU A 237 7.07 24.31 -0.24
C LEU A 237 5.98 23.26 -0.43
N PHE A 238 6.32 22.00 -0.72
CA PHE A 238 5.31 20.96 -0.97
C PHE A 238 5.79 19.54 -0.65
N HIS A 239 4.84 18.62 -0.43
CA HIS A 239 5.15 17.20 -0.21
C HIS A 239 5.43 16.47 -1.53
N VAL A 240 6.34 15.49 -1.53
CA VAL A 240 6.71 14.65 -2.69
C VAL A 240 5.52 14.00 -3.42
N ARG A 241 4.36 13.83 -2.75
CA ARG A 241 3.08 13.42 -3.39
C ARG A 241 2.74 14.27 -4.62
N ASP A 242 3.04 15.56 -4.55
CA ASP A 242 2.64 16.57 -5.53
C ASP A 242 3.82 17.00 -6.44
N LEU A 243 4.91 16.20 -6.46
CA LEU A 243 6.11 16.42 -7.31
C LEU A 243 5.77 16.47 -8.81
N ALA A 244 4.91 15.58 -9.29
CA ALA A 244 4.45 15.56 -10.69
C ALA A 244 3.72 16.84 -11.12
N ARG A 245 3.21 17.66 -10.18
CA ARG A 245 2.59 18.97 -10.47
C ARG A 245 3.61 20.11 -10.53
N HIS A 246 4.80 19.89 -9.99
CA HIS A 246 5.84 20.90 -9.84
C HIS A 246 7.05 20.66 -10.75
N GLU A 247 7.04 19.62 -11.60
CA GLU A 247 8.17 19.26 -12.48
C GLU A 247 8.71 20.43 -13.29
N SER A 248 7.84 21.25 -13.87
CA SER A 248 8.21 22.43 -14.67
C SER A 248 8.90 23.54 -13.86
N LYS A 249 8.99 23.40 -12.53
CA LYS A 249 9.69 24.29 -11.61
C LYS A 249 10.91 23.64 -10.94
N VAL A 250 10.91 22.31 -10.78
CA VAL A 250 11.94 21.59 -9.98
C VAL A 250 12.78 20.59 -10.77
N LEU A 251 12.36 20.22 -11.99
CA LEU A 251 13.08 19.33 -12.91
C LEU A 251 13.53 20.10 -14.17
N VAL A 252 14.00 21.33 -13.98
CA VAL A 252 14.41 22.26 -15.04
C VAL A 252 15.80 22.84 -14.76
N GLU A 253 16.62 22.92 -15.80
CA GLU A 253 17.98 23.47 -15.71
C GLU A 253 17.98 24.91 -15.17
N GLY A 254 18.91 25.22 -14.26
CA GLY A 254 18.98 26.49 -13.54
C GLY A 254 18.18 26.53 -12.22
N ALA A 255 17.35 25.53 -11.92
CA ALA A 255 16.78 25.37 -10.58
C ALA A 255 17.84 24.94 -9.55
N SER A 256 17.59 25.26 -8.28
CA SER A 256 18.32 24.72 -7.12
C SER A 256 17.30 24.25 -6.10
N VAL A 257 17.25 22.96 -5.79
CA VAL A 257 16.14 22.36 -5.03
C VAL A 257 16.64 21.82 -3.70
N THR A 258 15.93 22.10 -2.62
CA THR A 258 16.18 21.49 -1.31
C THR A 258 15.25 20.31 -1.12
N VAL A 259 15.77 19.15 -0.71
CA VAL A 259 14.96 17.95 -0.44
C VAL A 259 15.11 17.57 1.03
N LEU A 260 14.00 17.43 1.76
CA LEU A 260 13.99 17.05 3.18
C LEU A 260 13.54 15.59 3.34
N GLY A 261 14.40 14.72 3.87
CA GLY A 261 14.08 13.34 4.26
C GLY A 261 15.14 12.32 3.85
N GLY A 262 15.24 11.17 4.55
CA GLY A 262 16.27 10.15 4.32
C GLY A 262 15.80 8.85 3.64
N THR A 263 14.50 8.70 3.37
CA THR A 263 13.89 7.46 2.85
C THR A 263 13.74 7.44 1.33
N LYS A 264 13.24 6.34 0.74
CA LYS A 264 13.21 6.11 -0.71
C LYS A 264 12.60 7.26 -1.53
N SER A 265 11.53 7.90 -1.06
CA SER A 265 10.95 9.05 -1.77
C SER A 265 11.92 10.23 -1.92
N ALA A 266 12.83 10.42 -0.95
CA ALA A 266 13.88 11.42 -1.04
C ALA A 266 14.95 11.01 -2.05
N TRP A 267 15.42 9.75 -2.01
CA TRP A 267 16.35 9.23 -3.03
C TRP A 267 15.80 9.39 -4.46
N ASP A 268 14.51 9.07 -4.67
CA ASP A 268 13.88 9.23 -5.99
C ASP A 268 13.74 10.69 -6.41
N THR A 269 13.38 11.59 -5.47
CA THR A 269 13.29 13.04 -5.73
C THR A 269 14.65 13.63 -6.08
N VAL A 270 15.68 13.31 -5.28
CA VAL A 270 17.07 13.74 -5.50
C VAL A 270 17.58 13.23 -6.84
N TYR A 271 17.32 11.97 -7.19
CA TYR A 271 17.70 11.42 -8.50
C TYR A 271 16.96 12.12 -9.65
N ALA A 272 15.64 12.33 -9.53
CA ALA A 272 14.86 13.01 -10.56
C ALA A 272 15.39 14.43 -10.84
N CYS A 273 15.69 15.20 -9.79
CA CYS A 273 16.32 16.52 -9.90
C CYS A 273 17.72 16.42 -10.52
N ALA A 274 18.63 15.66 -9.92
CA ALA A 274 20.04 15.58 -10.34
C ALA A 274 20.21 15.05 -11.77
N SER A 275 19.44 14.02 -12.17
CA SER A 275 19.45 13.50 -13.54
C SER A 275 18.79 14.44 -14.56
N SER A 276 18.10 15.49 -14.10
CA SER A 276 17.62 16.62 -14.92
C SER A 276 18.60 17.82 -14.92
N GLY A 277 19.81 17.67 -14.38
CA GLY A 277 20.82 18.74 -14.29
C GLY A 277 20.61 19.74 -13.16
N VAL A 278 19.68 19.47 -12.23
CA VAL A 278 19.31 20.37 -11.13
C VAL A 278 20.24 20.17 -9.94
N SER A 279 20.76 21.28 -9.39
CA SER A 279 21.53 21.25 -8.14
C SER A 279 20.62 20.93 -6.96
N VAL A 280 21.03 20.01 -6.08
CA VAL A 280 20.23 19.55 -4.94
C VAL A 280 20.96 19.73 -3.62
N ASP A 281 20.34 20.43 -2.67
CA ASP A 281 20.71 20.39 -1.24
C ASP A 281 19.81 19.38 -0.52
N TRP A 282 20.39 18.23 -0.15
CA TRP A 282 19.65 17.12 0.43
C TRP A 282 19.84 17.08 1.95
N VAL A 283 18.79 17.46 2.67
CA VAL A 283 18.74 17.55 4.13
C VAL A 283 18.17 16.25 4.73
N ILE A 284 19.01 15.56 5.51
CA ILE A 284 18.63 14.37 6.27
C ILE A 284 18.74 14.73 7.77
N ARG A 285 17.60 14.71 8.46
CA ARG A 285 17.49 15.10 9.88
C ARG A 285 18.45 14.32 10.78
N GLU A 286 19.22 15.02 11.58
CA GLU A 286 20.07 14.44 12.64
C GLU A 286 19.20 13.82 13.75
N SER A 287 18.09 14.49 14.09
CA SER A 287 17.01 13.99 14.97
C SER A 287 16.22 12.79 14.41
N GLY A 288 16.49 12.36 13.17
CA GLY A 288 15.75 11.32 12.46
C GLY A 288 16.32 9.91 12.64
N HIS A 289 15.74 8.97 11.88
CA HIS A 289 16.24 7.60 11.77
C HIS A 289 17.38 7.44 10.72
N GLY A 290 17.88 8.55 10.16
CA GLY A 290 18.96 8.57 9.17
C GLY A 290 18.60 8.10 7.75
N PRO A 291 19.61 7.91 6.88
CA PRO A 291 19.45 7.37 5.54
C PRO A 291 18.86 5.95 5.55
N ALA A 292 17.90 5.68 4.66
CA ALA A 292 17.40 4.33 4.41
C ALA A 292 18.45 3.46 3.72
N TRP A 293 18.37 2.15 3.90
CA TRP A 293 19.19 1.19 3.17
C TRP A 293 18.83 1.22 1.68
N MET A 294 19.85 1.28 0.83
CA MET A 294 19.73 1.18 -0.62
C MET A 294 20.63 0.04 -1.08
N VAL A 295 20.11 -0.94 -1.82
CA VAL A 295 20.88 -2.08 -2.31
C VAL A 295 20.89 -2.15 -3.84
N PRO A 296 21.94 -2.70 -4.46
CA PRO A 296 21.96 -2.96 -5.90
C PRO A 296 20.83 -3.88 -6.32
N THR A 297 20.30 -3.73 -7.53
CA THR A 297 19.23 -4.58 -8.08
C THR A 297 19.57 -6.08 -8.03
N PHE A 298 20.83 -6.44 -8.25
CA PHE A 298 21.32 -7.83 -8.33
C PHE A 298 22.41 -8.12 -7.30
N SER A 299 22.40 -9.34 -6.77
CA SER A 299 23.42 -9.86 -5.84
C SER A 299 24.77 -10.12 -6.51
N ALA A 300 25.86 -9.78 -5.82
CA ALA A 300 27.16 -10.37 -6.10
C ALA A 300 27.37 -11.64 -5.26
N PRO A 301 28.02 -12.71 -5.79
CA PRO A 301 28.46 -12.89 -7.17
C PRO A 301 27.37 -13.50 -8.09
N PHE A 302 26.25 -13.97 -7.55
CA PHE A 302 25.30 -14.86 -8.26
C PHE A 302 24.32 -14.19 -9.22
N GLN A 303 24.31 -12.85 -9.29
CA GLN A 303 23.44 -12.04 -10.16
C GLN A 303 21.94 -12.35 -10.04
N ARG A 304 21.50 -12.77 -8.84
CA ARG A 304 20.07 -12.94 -8.51
C ARG A 304 19.46 -11.61 -8.08
N PRO A 305 18.23 -11.28 -8.51
CA PRO A 305 17.47 -10.14 -8.00
C PRO A 305 17.46 -10.08 -6.47
N MET A 306 17.54 -8.90 -5.87
CA MET A 306 17.42 -8.73 -4.42
C MET A 306 16.05 -9.15 -3.87
N GLU A 307 14.99 -8.96 -4.65
CA GLU A 307 13.63 -9.41 -4.30
C GLU A 307 13.52 -10.94 -4.13
N ASP A 308 14.34 -11.74 -4.83
CA ASP A 308 14.37 -13.20 -4.64
C ASP A 308 14.73 -13.57 -3.20
N PHE A 309 15.55 -12.76 -2.49
CA PHE A 309 15.98 -13.06 -1.13
C PHE A 309 14.84 -12.95 -0.13
N VAL A 310 14.03 -11.89 -0.19
CA VAL A 310 12.84 -11.75 0.67
C VAL A 310 11.73 -12.72 0.27
N ALA A 311 11.71 -13.17 -0.99
CA ALA A 311 10.79 -14.16 -1.53
C ALA A 311 11.24 -15.63 -1.34
N THR A 312 12.41 -15.92 -0.75
CA THR A 312 12.91 -17.30 -0.58
C THR A 312 12.81 -17.77 0.86
N ARG A 313 12.05 -18.85 1.10
CA ARG A 313 11.72 -19.34 2.45
C ARG A 313 12.92 -19.65 3.33
N LEU A 314 14.00 -20.21 2.79
CA LEU A 314 15.22 -20.44 3.59
C LEU A 314 15.75 -19.15 4.22
N ILE A 315 15.65 -18.02 3.51
CA ILE A 315 16.13 -16.73 3.97
C ILE A 315 15.14 -16.11 4.97
N THR A 316 13.82 -16.34 4.81
CA THR A 316 12.83 -15.84 5.78
C THR A 316 13.00 -16.43 7.18
N LEU A 317 13.64 -17.59 7.32
CA LEU A 317 13.99 -18.18 8.62
C LEU A 317 15.01 -17.33 9.40
N LEU A 318 15.79 -16.49 8.73
CA LEU A 318 16.83 -15.63 9.33
C LEU A 318 16.29 -14.32 9.92
N SER A 319 14.98 -14.06 9.77
CA SER A 319 14.24 -13.04 10.52
C SER A 319 13.48 -13.70 11.68
N PRO A 320 13.41 -13.12 12.89
CA PRO A 320 12.42 -13.56 13.86
C PRO A 320 11.03 -13.18 13.34
N CYS A 321 10.01 -14.00 13.61
CA CYS A 321 8.64 -13.80 13.11
C CYS A 321 7.66 -14.44 14.08
N ILE A 322 6.77 -13.65 14.72
CA ILE A 322 5.93 -14.14 15.82
C ILE A 322 4.82 -15.10 15.34
N TRP A 323 4.26 -14.86 14.14
CA TRP A 323 3.37 -15.77 13.41
C TRP A 323 4.13 -16.83 12.59
N GLY A 324 5.46 -16.91 12.72
CA GLY A 324 6.34 -17.84 12.01
C GLY A 324 6.20 -19.32 12.41
N GLU A 325 5.05 -19.71 12.97
CA GLU A 325 4.61 -21.10 13.07
C GLU A 325 3.75 -21.49 11.84
N ALA A 326 3.11 -20.53 11.17
CA ALA A 326 2.25 -20.73 10.00
C ALA A 326 3.00 -21.28 8.77
N ASP A 327 4.30 -20.99 8.66
CA ASP A 327 5.17 -21.50 7.58
C ASP A 327 5.62 -22.96 7.77
N GLY A 328 5.33 -23.58 8.92
CA GLY A 328 5.71 -24.96 9.26
C GLY A 328 7.12 -25.14 9.84
N PHE A 329 7.96 -24.10 9.93
CA PHE A 329 9.37 -24.17 10.34
C PHE A 329 9.63 -23.78 11.80
N ARG A 330 8.61 -23.82 12.67
CA ARG A 330 8.68 -23.47 14.12
C ARG A 330 9.96 -23.93 14.83
N LYS A 331 10.37 -25.20 14.65
CA LYS A 331 11.58 -25.76 15.28
C LYS A 331 12.87 -25.07 14.82
N VAL A 332 12.98 -24.79 13.52
CA VAL A 332 14.15 -24.12 12.93
C VAL A 332 14.21 -22.66 13.38
N ARG A 333 13.07 -21.95 13.35
CA ARG A 333 12.96 -20.57 13.83
C ARG A 333 13.25 -20.45 15.33
N SER A 334 12.79 -21.41 16.14
CA SER A 334 13.10 -21.50 17.56
C SER A 334 14.59 -21.75 17.83
N PHE A 335 15.26 -22.60 17.03
CA PHE A 335 16.71 -22.76 17.10
C PHE A 335 17.44 -21.45 16.76
N LEU A 336 17.15 -20.87 15.59
CA LEU A 336 17.83 -19.69 15.04
C LEU A 336 17.71 -18.45 15.93
N HIS A 337 16.55 -18.20 16.53
CA HIS A 337 16.35 -16.96 17.32
C HIS A 337 16.39 -17.20 18.83
N GLY A 338 15.98 -18.39 19.29
CA GLY A 338 15.93 -18.75 20.72
C GLY A 338 17.26 -19.19 21.31
N THR A 339 18.15 -19.86 20.56
CA THR A 339 19.43 -20.35 21.08
C THR A 339 20.58 -19.35 20.88
N TRP A 340 21.65 -19.46 21.69
CA TRP A 340 22.85 -18.63 21.52
C TRP A 340 23.54 -18.90 20.17
N LEU A 341 23.71 -20.18 19.79
CA LEU A 341 24.38 -20.56 18.54
C LEU A 341 23.57 -20.11 17.32
N GLY A 342 22.25 -20.33 17.33
CA GLY A 342 21.35 -19.86 16.28
C GLY A 342 21.46 -18.35 16.09
N ARG A 343 21.44 -17.58 17.18
CA ARG A 343 21.59 -16.11 17.10
C ARG A 343 22.92 -15.71 16.49
N LYS A 344 24.02 -16.44 16.75
CA LYS A 344 25.31 -16.14 16.11
C LYS A 344 25.32 -16.39 14.60
N ILE A 345 24.53 -17.35 14.10
CA ILE A 345 24.32 -17.56 12.65
C ILE A 345 23.52 -16.38 12.06
N VAL A 346 22.46 -15.94 12.75
CA VAL A 346 21.64 -14.79 12.35
C VAL A 346 22.47 -13.49 12.35
N ASP A 347 23.17 -13.19 13.45
CA ASP A 347 24.10 -12.04 13.58
C ASP A 347 25.10 -12.01 12.42
N ALA A 348 25.70 -13.17 12.09
CA ALA A 348 26.67 -13.28 11.00
C ALA A 348 26.05 -12.99 9.64
N PHE A 349 24.87 -13.54 9.33
CA PHE A 349 24.16 -13.28 8.07
C PHE A 349 23.87 -11.79 7.87
N TRP A 350 23.24 -11.14 8.86
CA TRP A 350 22.87 -9.72 8.76
C TRP A 350 24.10 -8.80 8.75
N GLY A 351 25.15 -9.14 9.51
CA GLY A 351 26.42 -8.42 9.49
C GLY A 351 27.19 -8.57 8.16
N ILE A 352 27.13 -9.74 7.51
CA ILE A 352 27.69 -9.95 6.17
C ILE A 352 26.92 -9.10 5.14
N MET A 353 25.58 -9.16 5.17
CA MET A 353 24.72 -8.38 4.28
C MET A 353 25.02 -6.88 4.37
N GLY A 354 25.04 -6.31 5.59
CA GLY A 354 25.34 -4.88 5.79
C GLY A 354 26.74 -4.49 5.29
N ARG A 355 27.77 -5.30 5.56
CA ARG A 355 29.13 -5.06 5.04
C ARG A 355 29.20 -5.13 3.52
N GLN A 356 28.55 -6.12 2.90
CA GLN A 356 28.54 -6.27 1.44
C GLN A 356 27.89 -5.06 0.75
N ILE A 357 26.76 -4.57 1.27
CA ILE A 357 26.09 -3.38 0.73
C ILE A 357 26.98 -2.14 0.87
N ASN A 358 27.63 -1.95 2.03
CA ASN A 358 28.54 -0.82 2.23
C ASN A 358 29.72 -0.84 1.25
N VAL A 359 30.28 -2.02 0.97
CA VAL A 359 31.37 -2.19 0.00
C VAL A 359 30.88 -1.94 -1.43
N VAL A 360 29.73 -2.48 -1.84
CA VAL A 360 29.24 -2.33 -3.22
C VAL A 360 28.78 -0.90 -3.52
N ASN A 361 28.13 -0.22 -2.57
CA ASN A 361 27.75 1.18 -2.70
C ASN A 361 28.93 2.15 -2.49
N GLN A 362 30.08 1.67 -2.02
CA GLN A 362 31.30 2.44 -1.79
C GLN A 362 31.08 3.70 -0.93
N TYR A 363 30.21 3.64 0.10
CA TYR A 363 29.88 4.82 0.91
C TYR A 363 31.12 5.55 1.44
N GLU A 364 32.13 4.79 1.87
CA GLU A 364 33.38 5.29 2.46
C GLU A 364 34.40 5.80 1.41
N SER A 365 34.07 5.78 0.11
CA SER A 365 34.96 6.27 -0.96
C SER A 365 35.04 7.80 -1.08
N HIS A 366 34.06 8.53 -0.53
CA HIS A 366 34.00 9.99 -0.60
C HIS A 366 33.25 10.57 0.62
N PRO A 367 33.70 11.71 1.20
CA PRO A 367 33.05 12.28 2.39
C PRO A 367 31.55 12.57 2.21
N SER A 368 31.13 13.00 1.03
CA SER A 368 29.70 13.25 0.73
C SER A 368 28.88 11.97 0.63
N THR A 369 29.46 10.84 0.20
CA THR A 369 28.75 9.55 0.14
C THR A 369 28.72 8.85 1.49
N GLU A 370 29.69 9.11 2.37
CA GLU A 370 29.71 8.52 3.72
C GLU A 370 28.50 8.97 4.54
N LYS A 371 28.05 10.22 4.36
CA LYS A 371 26.82 10.76 4.96
C LYS A 371 25.55 9.96 4.60
N LEU A 372 25.56 9.20 3.51
CA LEU A 372 24.45 8.35 3.06
C LEU A 372 24.51 6.91 3.58
N ARG A 373 25.53 6.55 4.37
CA ARG A 373 25.63 5.24 5.02
C ARG A 373 24.50 5.11 6.07
N PRO A 374 23.63 4.09 6.00
CA PRO A 374 22.53 3.93 6.95
C PRO A 374 23.02 3.77 8.39
N TRP A 375 22.37 4.47 9.33
CA TRP A 375 22.78 4.48 10.74
C TRP A 375 22.31 3.22 11.50
N ILE A 376 21.22 2.62 11.03
CA ILE A 376 20.55 1.51 11.71
C ILE A 376 20.94 0.19 11.03
N HIS A 377 21.44 -0.77 11.81
CA HIS A 377 21.84 -2.09 11.31
C HIS A 377 20.69 -2.81 10.56
N PRO A 378 20.94 -3.49 9.42
CA PRO A 378 19.89 -3.93 8.49
C PRO A 378 18.92 -4.98 9.08
N PHE A 379 19.27 -5.58 10.21
CA PHE A 379 18.35 -6.40 10.98
C PHE A 379 17.09 -5.62 11.43
N TRP A 380 17.12 -4.30 11.63
CA TRP A 380 16.07 -3.55 12.34
C TRP A 380 15.15 -2.68 11.46
N VAL A 381 15.23 -2.79 10.13
CA VAL A 381 14.72 -1.78 9.18
C VAL A 381 13.58 -2.24 8.25
N ALA A 382 13.37 -3.56 8.09
CA ALA A 382 12.35 -4.15 7.22
C ALA A 382 12.15 -3.43 5.86
N SER A 383 11.02 -2.75 5.61
CA SER A 383 10.73 -2.11 4.32
C SER A 383 11.52 -0.83 4.05
N THR A 384 12.27 -0.28 5.02
CA THR A 384 13.24 0.80 4.74
C THR A 384 14.55 0.25 4.12
N PHE A 385 14.56 -1.03 3.74
CA PHE A 385 15.54 -1.68 2.86
C PHE A 385 15.11 -1.62 1.38
N ASN A 386 15.66 -0.68 0.62
CA ASN A 386 15.19 -0.29 -0.72
C ASN A 386 16.18 -0.64 -1.84
N ILE A 387 15.73 -0.56 -3.09
CA ILE A 387 16.53 -0.86 -4.29
C ILE A 387 17.03 0.43 -4.97
N LEU A 388 18.29 0.43 -5.44
CA LEU A 388 18.84 1.39 -6.40
C LEU A 388 18.26 1.10 -7.80
N ASN A 389 17.07 1.61 -8.08
CA ASN A 389 16.32 1.34 -9.32
C ASN A 389 16.61 2.34 -10.47
N TYR A 390 17.80 2.95 -10.46
CA TYR A 390 18.18 4.07 -11.31
C TYR A 390 18.93 3.65 -12.58
N PRO A 391 18.67 4.27 -13.75
CA PRO A 391 19.44 4.03 -14.97
C PRO A 391 20.93 4.42 -14.93
N THR A 392 21.32 5.41 -14.12
CA THR A 392 22.72 5.88 -13.97
C THR A 392 23.19 5.74 -12.51
N ASP A 393 24.51 5.88 -12.29
CA ASP A 393 25.07 5.87 -10.93
C ASP A 393 24.62 7.09 -10.12
N PHE A 394 23.68 6.87 -9.20
CA PHE A 394 23.22 7.90 -8.25
C PHE A 394 24.39 8.56 -7.50
N PHE A 395 25.38 7.77 -7.09
CA PHE A 395 26.48 8.26 -6.26
C PHE A 395 27.43 9.17 -7.04
N GLN A 396 27.43 9.11 -8.38
CA GLN A 396 28.18 10.04 -9.21
C GLN A 396 27.77 11.49 -8.95
N TYR A 397 26.46 11.79 -8.92
CA TYR A 397 25.94 13.14 -8.65
C TYR A 397 26.33 13.66 -7.25
N VAL A 398 26.52 12.77 -6.28
CA VAL A 398 26.98 13.09 -4.91
C VAL A 398 28.49 13.34 -4.85
N ARG A 399 29.29 12.58 -5.61
CA ARG A 399 30.75 12.75 -5.71
C ARG A 399 31.12 14.00 -6.52
N GLU A 400 30.34 14.34 -7.54
CA GLU A 400 30.52 15.52 -8.39
C GLU A 400 29.97 16.82 -7.76
N GLY A 401 29.30 16.74 -6.61
CA GLY A 401 28.80 17.90 -5.87
C GLY A 401 27.50 18.52 -6.39
N LEU A 402 26.88 17.92 -7.42
CA LEU A 402 25.54 18.29 -7.89
C LEU A 402 24.48 17.99 -6.81
N VAL A 403 24.69 16.93 -6.02
CA VAL A 403 23.92 16.62 -4.80
C VAL A 403 24.81 16.85 -3.58
N ARG A 404 24.45 17.86 -2.76
CA ARG A 404 25.12 18.17 -1.49
C ARG A 404 24.31 17.59 -0.34
N VAL A 405 24.90 16.67 0.40
CA VAL A 405 24.23 15.98 1.52
C VAL A 405 24.53 16.70 2.83
N HIS A 406 23.47 17.06 3.56
CA HIS A 406 23.49 17.75 4.84
C HIS A 406 22.87 16.85 5.91
N ILE A 407 23.62 16.56 6.98
CA ILE A 407 23.10 15.85 8.17
C ILE A 407 22.85 16.92 9.23
N ALA A 408 21.61 17.42 9.27
CA ALA A 408 21.15 18.46 10.17
C ALA A 408 19.62 18.55 10.12
N ASP A 409 19.04 19.22 11.11
CA ASP A 409 17.61 19.57 11.10
C ASP A 409 17.40 20.97 10.48
N ILE A 410 16.21 21.22 9.92
CA ILE A 410 15.84 22.59 9.50
C ILE A 410 15.41 23.35 10.76
N ASP A 411 16.11 24.44 11.08
CA ASP A 411 15.78 25.34 12.19
C ASP A 411 14.64 26.28 11.79
N ARG A 412 14.80 26.97 10.66
CA ARG A 412 13.81 27.92 10.13
C ARG A 412 13.98 28.18 8.64
N LEU A 413 13.00 28.87 8.08
CA LEU A 413 12.96 29.40 6.73
C LEU A 413 13.02 30.93 6.77
N SER A 414 13.56 31.54 5.72
CA SER A 414 13.42 32.96 5.38
C SER A 414 13.19 33.08 3.87
N PRO A 415 12.94 34.27 3.29
CA PRO A 415 12.73 34.40 1.85
C PRO A 415 13.82 33.68 1.04
N GLU A 416 13.41 32.67 0.27
CA GLU A 416 14.22 31.81 -0.61
C GLU A 416 15.37 31.01 0.08
N THR A 417 15.49 31.03 1.41
CA THR A 417 16.63 30.42 2.14
C THR A 417 16.17 29.43 3.22
N VAL A 418 16.80 28.25 3.24
CA VAL A 418 16.68 27.25 4.31
C VAL A 418 17.84 27.41 5.29
N HIS A 419 17.56 27.46 6.59
CA HIS A 419 18.55 27.58 7.68
C HIS A 419 18.58 26.27 8.47
N LEU A 420 19.76 25.69 8.66
CA LEU A 420 19.96 24.41 9.34
C LEU A 420 20.45 24.58 10.79
N SER A 421 20.21 23.57 11.62
CA SER A 421 20.59 23.53 13.04
C SER A 421 22.10 23.63 13.31
N ASN A 422 22.93 23.30 12.31
CA ASN A 422 24.38 23.43 12.36
C ASN A 422 24.90 24.82 11.92
N GLY A 423 24.00 25.75 11.54
CA GLY A 423 24.32 27.09 11.07
C GLY A 423 24.46 27.23 9.54
N ASP A 424 24.44 26.13 8.78
CA ASP A 424 24.49 26.16 7.32
C ASP A 424 23.21 26.78 6.73
N GLN A 425 23.37 27.47 5.60
CA GLN A 425 22.29 28.18 4.90
C GLN A 425 22.40 27.95 3.39
N MET A 426 21.27 27.71 2.73
CA MET A 426 21.22 27.49 1.28
C MET A 426 20.03 28.21 0.64
N ASN A 427 20.28 28.86 -0.49
CA ASN A 427 19.23 29.45 -1.31
C ASN A 427 18.62 28.38 -2.21
N THR A 428 17.31 28.43 -2.38
CA THR A 428 16.56 27.38 -3.05
C THR A 428 15.36 27.91 -3.81
N THR A 429 15.07 27.31 -4.95
CA THR A 429 13.91 27.59 -5.80
C THR A 429 12.70 26.72 -5.45
N ALA A 430 12.87 25.69 -4.61
CA ALA A 430 11.79 24.89 -4.01
C ALA A 430 12.29 24.00 -2.86
N LEU A 431 11.45 23.79 -1.84
CA LEU A 431 11.67 22.80 -0.78
C LEU A 431 10.66 21.64 -0.91
N VAL A 432 11.19 20.45 -1.22
CA VAL A 432 10.40 19.21 -1.38
C VAL A 432 10.48 18.36 -0.11
N CYS A 433 9.37 18.25 0.59
CA CYS A 433 9.24 17.44 1.80
C CYS A 433 8.97 15.98 1.44
N CYS A 434 9.91 15.09 1.76
CA CYS A 434 9.78 13.63 1.71
C CYS A 434 9.56 13.08 3.12
N THR A 435 8.60 13.66 3.83
CA THR A 435 8.44 13.60 5.29
C THR A 435 7.47 12.52 5.78
N GLY A 436 6.91 11.72 4.87
CA GLY A 436 6.09 10.57 5.19
C GLY A 436 4.59 10.86 5.14
N TRP A 437 3.81 10.05 5.84
CA TRP A 437 2.36 9.96 5.64
C TRP A 437 1.63 9.84 6.97
N LYS A 438 0.40 10.37 7.04
CA LYS A 438 -0.48 10.16 8.20
C LYS A 438 -0.91 8.69 8.27
N SER A 439 -0.96 8.14 9.48
CA SER A 439 -1.35 6.74 9.72
C SER A 439 -2.85 6.51 9.94
N THR A 440 -3.64 7.58 10.04
CA THR A 440 -5.10 7.54 10.19
C THR A 440 -5.72 8.28 9.01
N PRO A 441 -6.74 7.73 8.32
CA PRO A 441 -7.41 8.43 7.23
C PRO A 441 -8.26 9.60 7.74
N GLU A 442 -8.38 10.66 6.94
CA GLU A 442 -9.30 11.80 7.18
C GLU A 442 -10.74 11.40 6.81
N ILE A 443 -11.29 10.46 7.57
CA ILE A 443 -12.70 10.07 7.57
C ILE A 443 -13.22 10.30 8.99
N GLU A 444 -14.30 11.07 9.14
CA GLU A 444 -15.02 11.18 10.41
C GLU A 444 -15.75 9.85 10.68
N PHE A 445 -15.34 9.12 11.72
CA PHE A 445 -16.04 7.92 12.15
C PHE A 445 -17.05 8.23 13.25
N VAL A 446 -18.30 7.81 13.05
CA VAL A 446 -19.42 8.06 13.97
C VAL A 446 -20.07 6.74 14.41
N PRO A 447 -20.37 6.55 15.72
CA PRO A 447 -20.04 7.44 16.83
C PRO A 447 -18.53 7.56 17.08
N ALA A 448 -18.09 8.59 17.82
CA ALA A 448 -16.67 8.95 17.92
C ALA A 448 -15.75 7.84 18.51
N ASN A 449 -16.31 6.85 19.21
CA ASN A 449 -15.59 5.68 19.70
C ASN A 449 -15.24 4.66 18.61
N ILE A 450 -15.86 4.73 17.42
CA ILE A 450 -15.58 3.81 16.30
C ILE A 450 -14.11 3.87 15.88
N ALA A 451 -13.50 5.05 15.80
CA ALA A 451 -12.08 5.18 15.47
C ALA A 451 -11.16 4.41 16.46
N ARG A 452 -11.50 4.46 17.76
CA ARG A 452 -10.83 3.67 18.82
C ARG A 452 -11.08 2.18 18.67
N GLN A 453 -12.32 1.76 18.37
CA GLN A 453 -12.66 0.36 18.13
C GLN A 453 -12.00 -0.22 16.87
N ILE A 454 -11.76 0.61 15.85
CA ILE A 454 -10.96 0.25 14.67
C ILE A 454 -9.48 0.09 15.03
N GLY A 455 -9.01 0.79 16.07
CA GLY A 455 -7.65 0.66 16.58
C GLY A 455 -6.63 1.55 15.86
N PHE A 456 -7.06 2.69 15.32
CA PHE A 456 -6.17 3.63 14.64
C PHE A 456 -5.11 4.22 15.59
N PRO A 457 -3.83 4.33 15.19
CA PRO A 457 -2.74 4.86 16.03
C PRO A 457 -2.92 6.29 16.57
N GLY A 458 -3.80 7.09 15.97
CA GLY A 458 -4.14 8.44 16.42
C GLY A 458 -5.30 8.50 17.43
N SER A 459 -5.80 7.34 17.89
CA SER A 459 -6.83 7.23 18.93
C SER A 459 -6.26 6.60 20.21
N PRO A 460 -6.95 6.66 21.37
CA PRO A 460 -6.51 5.94 22.55
C PRO A 460 -6.59 4.43 22.34
N ASP A 461 -5.61 3.66 22.82
CA ASP A 461 -5.59 2.20 22.64
C ASP A 461 -6.87 1.56 23.22
N HIS A 462 -7.36 0.51 22.57
CA HIS A 462 -8.49 -0.28 23.04
C HIS A 462 -8.05 -1.57 23.74
N LEU A 463 -6.78 -1.96 23.62
CA LEU A 463 -6.19 -3.06 24.37
C LEU A 463 -5.80 -2.61 25.79
N SER A 464 -5.87 -3.53 26.76
CA SER A 464 -5.38 -3.24 28.13
C SER A 464 -3.86 -3.28 28.20
N GLU A 465 -3.28 -2.47 29.10
CA GLU A 465 -1.84 -2.45 29.37
C GLU A 465 -1.32 -3.86 29.72
N GLU A 466 -2.05 -4.61 30.54
CA GLU A 466 -1.73 -6.01 30.88
C GLU A 466 -1.60 -6.91 29.63
N THR A 467 -2.50 -6.76 28.65
CA THR A 467 -2.44 -7.55 27.40
C THR A 467 -1.21 -7.18 26.57
N VAL A 468 -0.91 -5.88 26.48
CA VAL A 468 0.24 -5.33 25.75
C VAL A 468 1.58 -5.71 26.41
N ASP A 469 1.65 -5.69 27.74
CA ASP A 469 2.82 -6.10 28.52
C ASP A 469 3.07 -7.60 28.43
N ARG A 470 2.03 -8.41 28.59
CA ARG A 470 2.10 -9.87 28.39
C ARG A 470 2.61 -10.18 26.96
N ALA A 471 2.15 -9.42 25.95
CA ALA A 471 2.52 -9.61 24.55
C ALA A 471 4.00 -9.28 24.33
N THR A 472 4.44 -8.13 24.85
CA THR A 472 5.85 -7.72 24.87
C THR A 472 6.74 -8.75 25.56
N GLN A 473 6.33 -9.27 26.73
CA GLN A 473 7.09 -10.30 27.44
C GLN A 473 7.25 -11.59 26.60
N GLU A 474 6.19 -12.06 25.95
CA GLU A 474 6.24 -13.26 25.10
C GLU A 474 7.10 -13.05 23.83
N ILE A 475 7.01 -11.89 23.18
CA ILE A 475 7.87 -11.50 22.05
C ILE A 475 9.35 -11.55 22.45
N LEU A 476 9.71 -10.89 23.55
CA LEU A 476 11.08 -10.83 24.04
C LEU A 476 11.57 -12.19 24.56
N ARG A 477 10.67 -13.03 25.10
CA ARG A 477 11.00 -14.41 25.51
C ARG A 477 11.30 -15.30 24.29
N ARG A 478 10.49 -15.25 23.23
CA ARG A 478 10.72 -16.04 22.00
C ARG A 478 11.92 -15.54 21.20
N PHE A 479 12.16 -14.23 21.16
CA PHE A 479 13.19 -13.61 20.33
C PHE A 479 14.14 -12.73 21.17
N PRO A 480 15.09 -13.31 21.94
CA PRO A 480 15.95 -12.56 22.83
C PRO A 480 16.75 -11.41 22.22
N THR A 481 17.08 -11.47 20.92
CA THR A 481 17.74 -10.36 20.20
C THR A 481 16.95 -9.06 20.29
N LEU A 482 15.60 -9.13 20.30
CA LEU A 482 14.72 -7.95 20.27
C LEU A 482 14.79 -7.11 21.56
N ARG A 483 15.40 -7.61 22.64
CA ARG A 483 15.72 -6.80 23.83
C ARG A 483 16.75 -5.71 23.56
N ASN A 484 17.60 -5.90 22.54
CA ASN A 484 18.74 -5.05 22.23
C ASN A 484 18.42 -4.12 21.06
N GLN A 485 17.25 -3.47 21.07
CA GLN A 485 16.90 -2.48 20.04
C GLN A 485 17.97 -1.38 19.97
N PRO A 486 18.31 -0.87 18.77
CA PRO A 486 19.23 0.25 18.64
C PRO A 486 18.60 1.51 19.25
N ALA A 487 19.41 2.29 19.95
CA ALA A 487 19.05 3.66 20.28
C ALA A 487 18.97 4.46 18.96
N LEU A 488 17.78 5.01 18.67
CA LEU A 488 17.62 6.03 17.63
C LEU A 488 18.21 7.34 18.18
N ASN A 489 18.82 8.17 17.33
CA ASN A 489 19.75 9.24 17.73
C ASN A 489 19.19 10.24 18.76
N GLY A 490 19.47 9.98 20.05
CA GLY A 490 19.59 10.95 21.17
C GLY A 490 18.33 11.69 21.59
N LEU A 491 17.69 12.39 20.66
CA LEU A 491 16.38 12.97 20.81
C LEU A 491 15.35 11.85 20.71
N PHE A 492 14.44 11.81 21.69
CA PHE A 492 13.23 11.01 21.55
C PHE A 492 12.55 11.44 20.26
N ILE A 493 12.55 10.56 19.24
CA ILE A 493 11.63 10.72 18.12
C ILE A 493 10.25 10.79 18.77
N GLN A 494 9.64 11.97 18.75
CA GLN A 494 8.28 12.18 19.25
C GLN A 494 7.36 11.37 18.34
N ARG A 495 7.15 10.11 18.72
CA ARG A 495 6.19 9.22 18.10
C ARG A 495 4.83 9.81 18.46
N GLU A 496 4.22 10.49 17.49
CA GLU A 496 2.89 11.10 17.61
C GLU A 496 1.82 10.08 18.04
N THR A 497 2.09 8.79 17.80
CA THR A 497 1.22 7.65 18.09
C THR A 497 1.70 6.88 19.32
N THR A 498 0.79 6.56 20.23
CA THR A 498 1.08 5.79 21.45
C THR A 498 1.14 4.27 21.21
N HIS A 499 0.48 3.77 20.17
CA HIS A 499 0.42 2.34 19.84
C HIS A 499 0.37 2.08 18.32
N PRO A 500 0.79 0.89 17.85
CA PRO A 500 0.59 0.47 16.45
C PRO A 500 -0.88 0.13 16.15
N LEU A 501 -1.24 0.13 14.87
CA LEU A 501 -2.58 -0.18 14.36
C LEU A 501 -3.09 -1.55 14.85
N ARG A 502 -4.17 -1.55 15.65
CA ARG A 502 -4.69 -2.74 16.36
C ARG A 502 -5.69 -3.54 15.51
N LEU A 503 -5.18 -4.37 14.61
CA LEU A 503 -6.01 -5.21 13.73
C LEU A 503 -5.65 -6.70 13.80
N THR A 504 -6.66 -7.53 14.01
CA THR A 504 -6.62 -8.99 13.83
C THR A 504 -6.20 -9.30 12.40
N ARG A 505 -5.19 -10.17 12.21
CA ARG A 505 -4.56 -10.48 10.90
C ARG A 505 -4.11 -9.25 10.10
N PHE A 506 -3.94 -8.11 10.78
CA PHE A 506 -3.67 -6.82 10.16
C PHE A 506 -4.76 -6.31 9.21
N MET A 507 -5.99 -6.81 9.39
CA MET A 507 -7.12 -6.52 8.52
C MET A 507 -8.42 -6.20 9.26
N VAL A 508 -8.75 -6.88 10.36
CA VAL A 508 -10.07 -6.76 11.02
C VAL A 508 -9.92 -6.23 12.44
N PRO A 509 -10.60 -5.14 12.84
CA PRO A 509 -10.56 -4.70 14.23
C PRO A 509 -11.30 -5.71 15.11
N PRO A 510 -10.78 -6.11 16.29
CA PRO A 510 -11.39 -7.14 17.13
C PRO A 510 -12.87 -6.92 17.44
N ALA A 511 -13.30 -5.66 17.59
CA ALA A 511 -14.69 -5.27 17.85
C ALA A 511 -15.69 -5.66 16.73
N PHE A 512 -15.23 -5.87 15.50
CA PHE A 512 -16.09 -6.15 14.33
C PHE A 512 -16.09 -7.63 13.91
N LEU A 513 -15.29 -8.50 14.53
CA LEU A 513 -15.11 -9.92 14.14
C LEU A 513 -16.42 -10.71 14.03
N ASN A 514 -17.31 -10.56 15.02
CA ASN A 514 -18.59 -11.26 15.05
C ASN A 514 -19.61 -10.67 14.06
N ASP A 515 -19.44 -9.40 13.71
CA ASP A 515 -20.38 -8.65 12.89
C ASP A 515 -20.09 -8.77 11.38
N ARG A 516 -18.80 -8.86 11.02
CA ARG A 516 -18.33 -9.02 9.64
C ARG A 516 -18.80 -7.89 8.70
N SER A 517 -18.94 -6.67 9.22
CA SER A 517 -19.25 -5.47 8.42
C SER A 517 -18.02 -4.64 8.00
N LEU A 518 -16.85 -4.85 8.60
CA LEU A 518 -15.66 -4.03 8.34
C LEU A 518 -14.39 -4.86 8.12
N VAL A 519 -13.64 -4.52 7.05
CA VAL A 519 -12.27 -4.99 6.80
C VAL A 519 -11.41 -3.82 6.31
N LEU A 520 -10.17 -3.76 6.78
CA LEU A 520 -9.12 -2.87 6.28
C LEU A 520 -8.16 -3.70 5.41
N VAL A 521 -7.81 -3.23 4.22
CA VAL A 521 -6.86 -3.90 3.31
C VAL A 521 -5.73 -2.94 2.93
N GLY A 522 -4.53 -3.48 2.70
CA GLY A 522 -3.36 -2.67 2.31
C GLY A 522 -2.83 -1.71 3.37
N ASN A 523 -3.21 -1.89 4.63
CA ASN A 523 -2.70 -1.13 5.77
C ASN A 523 -1.40 -1.74 6.33
N LEU A 524 -0.49 -2.14 5.42
CA LEU A 524 0.84 -2.66 5.72
C LEU A 524 1.82 -2.27 4.61
N VAL A 525 3.13 -2.29 4.90
CA VAL A 525 4.19 -2.11 3.89
C VAL A 525 4.87 -3.45 3.62
N SER A 526 5.09 -3.77 2.34
CA SER A 526 5.80 -4.99 1.91
C SER A 526 6.36 -4.87 0.49
N PHE A 527 7.27 -5.79 0.13
CA PHE A 527 7.87 -5.87 -1.20
C PHE A 527 7.02 -6.56 -2.28
N ALA A 528 5.90 -7.21 -1.92
CA ALA A 528 5.03 -7.93 -2.87
C ALA A 528 3.58 -7.41 -2.80
N THR A 529 3.39 -6.14 -3.15
CA THR A 529 2.09 -5.43 -3.03
C THR A 529 0.95 -6.14 -3.74
N SER A 530 1.16 -6.66 -4.95
CA SER A 530 0.12 -7.36 -5.72
C SER A 530 -0.30 -8.67 -5.04
N LEU A 531 0.67 -9.48 -4.62
CA LEU A 531 0.43 -10.74 -3.94
C LEU A 531 -0.28 -10.58 -2.59
N VAL A 532 0.09 -9.56 -1.79
CA VAL A 532 -0.66 -9.21 -0.58
C VAL A 532 -2.09 -8.79 -0.93
N ALA A 533 -2.28 -7.96 -1.95
CA ALA A 533 -3.60 -7.53 -2.38
C ALA A 533 -4.50 -8.69 -2.82
N GLU A 534 -3.96 -9.71 -3.49
CA GLU A 534 -4.70 -10.91 -3.91
C GLU A 534 -5.11 -11.77 -2.70
N VAL A 535 -4.15 -12.09 -1.81
CA VAL A 535 -4.42 -12.93 -0.63
C VAL A 535 -5.33 -12.23 0.37
N GLN A 536 -5.12 -10.92 0.64
CA GLN A 536 -6.04 -10.14 1.49
C GLN A 536 -7.42 -9.98 0.86
N GLY A 537 -7.52 -9.83 -0.47
CA GLY A 537 -8.80 -9.73 -1.16
C GLY A 537 -9.64 -11.01 -1.01
N LEU A 538 -9.02 -12.17 -1.12
CA LEU A 538 -9.68 -13.46 -0.89
C LEU A 538 -10.02 -13.67 0.60
N TRP A 539 -9.09 -13.39 1.51
CA TRP A 539 -9.34 -13.50 2.95
C TRP A 539 -10.50 -12.60 3.39
N ALA A 540 -10.57 -11.35 2.91
CA ALA A 540 -11.66 -10.43 3.20
C ALA A 540 -13.02 -10.96 2.70
N THR A 541 -13.03 -11.57 1.51
CA THR A 541 -14.23 -12.19 0.92
C THR A 541 -14.69 -13.39 1.75
N ALA A 542 -13.77 -14.31 2.06
CA ALA A 542 -14.05 -15.48 2.90
C ALA A 542 -14.50 -15.10 4.32
N TYR A 543 -13.89 -14.06 4.91
CA TYR A 543 -14.32 -13.49 6.19
C TYR A 543 -15.76 -13.00 6.11
N PHE A 544 -16.08 -12.12 5.16
CA PHE A 544 -17.43 -11.58 5.00
C PHE A 544 -18.50 -12.67 4.85
N ASP A 545 -18.23 -13.68 4.03
CA ASP A 545 -19.17 -14.76 3.73
C ASP A 545 -19.17 -15.90 4.77
N ASN A 546 -18.45 -15.72 5.89
CA ASN A 546 -18.32 -16.68 6.98
C ASN A 546 -17.79 -18.06 6.53
N ARG A 547 -16.74 -18.05 5.71
CA ARG A 547 -16.10 -19.20 5.07
C ARG A 547 -14.58 -19.23 5.29
N LEU A 548 -14.14 -18.78 6.45
CA LEU A 548 -12.81 -19.08 6.98
C LEU A 548 -12.81 -20.51 7.55
N SER A 549 -11.67 -21.19 7.49
CA SER A 549 -11.52 -22.57 7.95
C SER A 549 -11.87 -22.70 9.43
N PRO A 550 -12.78 -23.62 9.83
CA PRO A 550 -13.09 -23.90 11.23
C PRO A 550 -11.90 -24.37 12.07
N THR A 551 -10.80 -24.79 11.43
CA THR A 551 -9.56 -25.19 12.13
C THR A 551 -8.64 -24.00 12.48
N SER A 552 -8.95 -22.80 11.99
CA SER A 552 -8.23 -21.56 12.33
C SER A 552 -8.78 -20.92 13.60
N SER A 553 -7.97 -20.18 14.35
CA SER A 553 -8.41 -19.50 15.59
C SER A 553 -9.61 -18.56 15.33
N ILE A 554 -9.58 -17.86 14.21
CA ILE A 554 -10.61 -16.89 13.80
C ILE A 554 -11.85 -17.60 13.26
N GLY A 555 -11.68 -18.58 12.36
CA GLY A 555 -12.82 -19.35 11.82
C GLY A 555 -13.56 -20.12 12.90
N ALA A 556 -12.84 -20.67 13.89
CA ALA A 556 -13.42 -21.29 15.07
C ALA A 556 -14.23 -20.28 15.90
N LEU A 557 -13.66 -19.10 16.24
CA LEU A 557 -14.36 -18.05 16.98
C LEU A 557 -15.66 -17.65 16.27
N ILE A 558 -15.60 -17.27 15.00
CA ILE A 558 -16.75 -16.78 14.24
C ILE A 558 -17.83 -17.87 14.05
N SER A 559 -17.43 -19.15 13.93
CA SER A 559 -18.37 -20.28 13.84
C SER A 559 -19.01 -20.68 15.18
N SER A 560 -18.39 -20.33 16.31
CA SER A 560 -18.74 -20.83 17.65
C SER A 560 -19.91 -20.11 18.35
N SER A 561 -20.76 -19.38 17.62
CA SER A 561 -21.74 -18.41 18.14
C SER A 561 -22.96 -19.00 18.89
N VAL A 562 -22.82 -20.13 19.58
CA VAL A 562 -23.92 -20.90 20.21
C VAL A 562 -23.56 -21.52 21.57
N ALA A 563 -22.40 -21.20 22.18
CA ALA A 563 -22.03 -21.70 23.50
C ALA A 563 -21.52 -20.59 24.44
N GLU A 564 -22.36 -20.20 25.41
CA GLU A 564 -22.02 -19.21 26.45
C GLU A 564 -20.77 -19.64 27.24
N GLY A 565 -19.80 -18.74 27.38
CA GLY A 565 -18.50 -18.99 28.03
C GLY A 565 -17.38 -19.52 27.13
N ALA A 566 -17.66 -20.23 26.03
CA ALA A 566 -16.63 -20.62 25.06
C ALA A 566 -16.22 -19.44 24.16
N SER A 567 -17.21 -18.60 23.79
CA SER A 567 -17.02 -17.38 22.99
C SER A 567 -16.10 -16.36 23.66
N ASP A 568 -16.19 -16.19 24.98
CA ASP A 568 -15.45 -15.14 25.69
C ASP A 568 -13.94 -15.43 25.70
N LYS A 569 -13.56 -16.66 26.05
CA LYS A 569 -12.16 -17.09 25.99
C LYS A 569 -11.60 -17.05 24.56
N ALA A 570 -12.38 -17.49 23.57
CA ALA A 570 -11.94 -17.42 22.17
C ALA A 570 -11.76 -15.97 21.69
N HIS A 571 -12.58 -15.03 22.19
CA HIS A 571 -12.39 -13.60 21.95
C HIS A 571 -11.13 -13.06 22.64
N GLU A 572 -10.91 -13.40 23.92
CA GLU A 572 -9.68 -13.06 24.65
C GLU A 572 -8.42 -13.58 23.95
N ASP A 573 -8.42 -14.81 23.45
CA ASP A 573 -7.30 -15.42 22.72
C ASP A 573 -6.99 -14.67 21.40
N ILE A 574 -8.01 -14.15 20.69
CA ILE A 574 -7.83 -13.32 19.48
C ILE A 574 -7.40 -11.89 19.80
N VAL A 575 -7.92 -11.28 20.87
CA VAL A 575 -7.46 -9.96 21.37
C VAL A 575 -5.99 -10.05 21.79
N TRP A 576 -5.62 -11.13 22.48
CA TRP A 576 -4.24 -11.49 22.81
C TRP A 576 -3.36 -11.67 21.57
N GLU A 577 -3.81 -12.46 20.58
CA GLU A 577 -3.08 -12.67 19.32
C GLU A 577 -2.89 -11.34 18.55
N THR A 578 -3.90 -10.45 18.59
CA THR A 578 -3.83 -9.12 17.99
C THR A 578 -2.78 -8.25 18.68
N ALA A 579 -2.74 -8.24 20.02
CA ALA A 579 -1.68 -7.56 20.79
C ALA A 579 -0.29 -8.11 20.39
N LEU A 580 -0.16 -9.44 20.39
CA LEU A 580 1.08 -10.16 20.09
C LEU A 580 1.61 -9.87 18.67
N HIS A 581 0.72 -9.83 17.68
CA HIS A 581 1.09 -9.56 16.29
C HIS A 581 1.40 -8.08 16.02
N THR A 582 0.67 -7.16 16.66
CA THR A 582 0.83 -5.71 16.43
C THR A 582 2.01 -5.12 17.21
N GLU A 583 2.25 -5.54 18.46
CA GLU A 583 3.47 -5.16 19.21
C GLU A 583 4.73 -5.73 18.57
N PHE A 584 4.66 -6.89 17.91
CA PHE A 584 5.84 -7.50 17.30
C PHE A 584 6.51 -6.57 16.27
N GLY A 585 5.75 -5.83 15.46
CA GLY A 585 6.30 -4.87 14.50
C GLY A 585 7.15 -3.79 15.17
N LYS A 586 6.68 -3.23 16.28
CA LYS A 586 7.36 -2.19 17.09
C LYS A 586 8.67 -2.70 17.69
N TRP A 587 8.72 -3.97 18.10
CA TRP A 587 9.92 -4.63 18.60
C TRP A 587 10.89 -5.07 17.49
N ARG A 588 10.36 -5.46 16.32
CA ARG A 588 11.09 -6.01 15.17
C ARG A 588 11.71 -4.93 14.27
N CYS A 589 11.03 -3.81 14.07
CA CYS A 589 11.35 -2.79 13.07
C CYS A 589 11.45 -1.37 13.66
N PRO A 590 12.28 -1.10 14.69
CA PRO A 590 12.40 0.24 15.29
C PRO A 590 12.98 1.29 14.32
N GLY A 591 13.73 0.87 13.30
CA GLY A 591 14.23 1.73 12.20
C GLY A 591 13.32 1.75 10.96
N GLY A 592 12.12 1.20 11.08
CA GLY A 592 11.08 1.21 10.06
C GLY A 592 9.75 1.69 10.64
N TYR A 593 8.66 1.25 10.03
CA TYR A 593 7.30 1.70 10.33
C TYR A 593 6.54 0.81 11.32
N GLY A 594 7.16 -0.26 11.83
CA GLY A 594 6.52 -1.25 12.69
C GLY A 594 5.86 -0.72 13.97
N HIS A 595 6.16 0.52 14.37
CA HIS A 595 5.52 1.21 15.50
C HIS A 595 4.19 1.89 15.14
N LEU A 596 3.88 2.04 13.85
CA LEU A 596 2.64 2.63 13.32
C LEU A 596 1.72 1.54 12.76
N HIS A 597 2.28 0.71 11.88
CA HIS A 597 1.57 -0.30 11.11
C HIS A 597 2.52 -1.44 10.74
N PRO A 598 2.03 -2.60 10.28
CA PRO A 598 2.88 -3.72 9.93
C PRO A 598 3.85 -3.38 8.80
N ASP A 599 5.08 -3.83 8.95
CA ASP A 599 6.22 -3.50 8.11
C ASP A 599 6.98 -4.81 7.82
N PHE A 600 6.75 -5.36 6.64
CA PHE A 600 7.17 -6.72 6.27
C PHE A 600 8.26 -6.73 5.22
N ALA A 601 9.38 -7.34 5.61
CA ALA A 601 10.42 -7.79 4.70
C ALA A 601 10.36 -9.33 4.57
N PHE A 602 11.22 -10.00 5.33
CA PHE A 602 11.34 -11.46 5.39
C PHE A 602 10.14 -12.15 6.05
N ASP A 603 9.36 -11.41 6.84
CA ASP A 603 8.21 -11.93 7.60
C ASP A 603 6.92 -12.01 6.75
N LEU A 604 7.02 -11.64 5.47
CA LEU A 604 5.95 -11.57 4.48
C LEU A 604 5.41 -12.96 4.08
N LEU A 605 6.26 -13.92 3.71
CA LEU A 605 5.76 -15.26 3.32
C LEU A 605 5.04 -15.96 4.48
N PRO A 606 5.56 -15.96 5.73
CA PRO A 606 4.80 -16.47 6.87
C PRO A 606 3.48 -15.74 7.13
N TYR A 607 3.37 -14.45 6.79
CA TYR A 607 2.09 -13.73 6.86
C TYR A 607 1.10 -14.23 5.81
N LEU A 608 1.55 -14.45 4.56
CA LEU A 608 0.69 -15.06 3.54
C LEU A 608 0.26 -16.47 3.96
N ASP A 609 1.17 -17.29 4.50
CA ASP A 609 0.84 -18.62 5.00
C ASP A 609 -0.20 -18.61 6.12
N LEU A 610 -0.15 -17.61 7.02
CA LEU A 610 -1.15 -17.43 8.07
C LEU A 610 -2.55 -17.19 7.47
N LEU A 611 -2.66 -16.31 6.46
CA LEU A 611 -3.93 -16.05 5.77
C LEU A 611 -4.40 -17.26 4.94
N LEU A 612 -3.48 -17.99 4.29
CA LEU A 612 -3.78 -19.22 3.55
C LEU A 612 -4.29 -20.33 4.48
N GLY A 613 -3.70 -20.44 5.68
CA GLY A 613 -4.16 -21.35 6.74
C GLY A 613 -5.55 -21.00 7.27
N ASP A 614 -5.84 -19.71 7.48
CA ASP A 614 -7.19 -19.24 7.81
C ASP A 614 -8.19 -19.54 6.68
N LEU A 615 -7.77 -19.51 5.41
CA LEU A 615 -8.58 -19.86 4.24
C LEU A 615 -8.74 -21.38 4.03
N GLY A 616 -7.97 -22.21 4.74
CA GLY A 616 -7.97 -23.68 4.56
C GLY A 616 -7.30 -24.20 3.28
N VAL A 617 -6.64 -23.33 2.51
CA VAL A 617 -5.91 -23.66 1.27
C VAL A 617 -4.46 -24.04 1.56
N SER A 618 -3.76 -24.64 0.60
CA SER A 618 -2.39 -25.10 0.81
C SER A 618 -1.40 -23.95 1.01
N THR A 619 -0.57 -23.98 2.06
CA THR A 619 0.58 -23.06 2.18
C THR A 619 1.71 -23.43 1.21
N ARG A 620 1.71 -24.66 0.66
CA ARG A 620 2.75 -25.17 -0.23
C ARG A 620 2.52 -24.73 -1.68
N ARG A 621 3.03 -23.54 -2.01
CA ARG A 621 2.91 -22.90 -3.34
C ARG A 621 3.94 -23.35 -4.39
N LYS A 622 4.67 -24.46 -4.16
CA LYS A 622 5.70 -25.01 -5.08
C LYS A 622 5.57 -26.53 -5.19
N SER A 623 5.98 -27.09 -6.33
CA SER A 623 5.79 -28.51 -6.70
C SER A 623 6.38 -29.53 -5.73
N ASN A 624 7.48 -29.20 -5.03
CA ASN A 624 8.10 -30.09 -4.05
C ASN A 624 8.70 -29.31 -2.87
N PHE A 625 9.19 -30.03 -1.84
CA PHE A 625 9.69 -29.43 -0.60
C PHE A 625 10.96 -28.59 -0.81
N TRP A 626 11.88 -29.06 -1.66
CA TRP A 626 13.11 -28.33 -1.98
C TRP A 626 12.84 -27.07 -2.79
N ALA A 627 11.94 -27.15 -3.78
CA ALA A 627 11.47 -25.98 -4.51
C ALA A 627 10.79 -24.96 -3.58
N HIS A 628 9.95 -25.42 -2.64
CA HIS A 628 9.33 -24.58 -1.62
C HIS A 628 10.36 -23.90 -0.71
N LEU A 629 11.44 -24.59 -0.31
CA LEU A 629 12.43 -23.99 0.60
C LEU A 629 13.42 -23.05 -0.12
N PHE A 630 13.79 -23.34 -1.37
CA PHE A 630 14.92 -22.69 -2.06
C PHE A 630 14.56 -21.83 -3.29
N GLN A 631 13.33 -21.88 -3.81
CA GLN A 631 12.92 -21.00 -4.93
C GLN A 631 12.16 -19.77 -4.44
N PRO A 632 12.33 -18.60 -5.09
CA PRO A 632 11.55 -17.41 -4.79
C PRO A 632 10.06 -17.64 -5.08
N HIS A 633 9.21 -17.14 -4.20
CA HIS A 633 7.75 -17.16 -4.33
C HIS A 633 7.28 -15.84 -4.96
N GLY A 634 6.52 -15.92 -6.04
CA GLY A 634 6.00 -14.76 -6.76
C GLY A 634 4.54 -14.94 -7.19
N PRO A 635 3.93 -13.91 -7.82
CA PRO A 635 2.51 -13.91 -8.18
C PRO A 635 2.05 -15.18 -8.91
N ARG A 636 2.86 -15.71 -9.83
CA ARG A 636 2.55 -16.92 -10.62
C ARG A 636 2.27 -18.16 -9.78
N ASP A 637 2.81 -18.26 -8.57
CA ASP A 637 2.59 -19.39 -7.66
C ASP A 637 1.20 -19.37 -6.98
N TYR A 638 0.42 -18.32 -7.23
CA TYR A 638 -0.88 -18.05 -6.60
C TYR A 638 -2.02 -17.88 -7.63
N ARG A 639 -1.77 -18.12 -8.93
CA ARG A 639 -2.72 -17.87 -10.04
C ARG A 639 -4.12 -18.46 -9.84
N GLU A 640 -4.19 -19.64 -9.26
CA GLU A 640 -5.46 -20.38 -9.08
C GLU A 640 -6.04 -20.23 -7.66
N LEU A 641 -5.51 -19.33 -6.82
CA LEU A 641 -5.83 -19.27 -5.40
C LEU A 641 -7.35 -19.14 -5.12
N VAL A 642 -8.06 -18.31 -5.88
CA VAL A 642 -9.52 -18.14 -5.72
C VAL A 642 -10.26 -19.43 -6.14
N ALA A 643 -9.85 -20.06 -7.24
CA ALA A 643 -10.45 -21.31 -7.72
C ALA A 643 -10.16 -22.50 -6.78
N GLU A 644 -8.95 -22.59 -6.21
CA GLU A 644 -8.59 -23.57 -5.17
C GLU A 644 -9.51 -23.42 -3.95
N TRP A 645 -9.66 -22.20 -3.43
CA TRP A 645 -10.52 -21.94 -2.28
C TRP A 645 -12.00 -22.24 -2.57
N ARG A 646 -12.52 -21.89 -3.76
CA ARG A 646 -13.90 -22.19 -4.17
C ARG A 646 -14.16 -23.70 -4.20
N ARG A 647 -13.29 -24.49 -4.83
CA ARG A 647 -13.40 -25.97 -4.87
C ARG A 647 -13.50 -26.58 -3.48
N LEU A 648 -12.72 -26.09 -2.51
CA LEU A 648 -12.76 -26.57 -1.12
C LEU A 648 -14.05 -26.16 -0.37
N ASN A 649 -14.66 -25.02 -0.73
CA ASN A 649 -15.80 -24.45 0.00
C ASN A 649 -17.18 -24.75 -0.61
N TRP A 650 -17.23 -25.22 -1.86
CA TRP A 650 -18.48 -25.55 -2.56
C TRP A 650 -18.57 -27.01 -3.03
N GLY A 651 -17.47 -27.77 -3.03
CA GLY A 651 -17.48 -29.16 -3.51
C GLY A 651 -17.71 -29.28 -5.03
N ALA A 652 -17.82 -30.51 -5.52
CA ALA A 652 -17.96 -30.82 -6.95
C ALA A 652 -19.40 -30.67 -7.50
N ASP A 653 -20.27 -29.93 -6.80
CA ASP A 653 -21.68 -29.72 -7.19
C ASP A 653 -21.84 -28.66 -8.31
N SER A 654 -20.73 -28.05 -8.77
CA SER A 654 -20.72 -27.09 -9.89
C SER A 654 -20.41 -27.71 -11.26
N ASP A 655 -19.77 -28.88 -11.29
CA ASP A 655 -19.26 -29.46 -12.55
C ASP A 655 -20.41 -30.03 -13.42
N GLU A 656 -21.56 -30.37 -12.82
CA GLU A 656 -22.80 -30.67 -13.56
C GLU A 656 -23.44 -29.40 -14.16
N ALA A 657 -23.26 -28.22 -13.54
CA ALA A 657 -23.86 -26.96 -14.01
C ALA A 657 -23.12 -26.32 -15.19
N GLU A 658 -21.80 -26.51 -15.32
CA GLU A 658 -21.07 -26.09 -16.53
C GLU A 658 -21.32 -27.05 -17.71
N SER A 659 -21.49 -28.35 -17.45
CA SER A 659 -21.78 -29.34 -18.51
C SER A 659 -23.18 -29.22 -19.14
N MET A 660 -24.13 -28.57 -18.47
CA MET A 660 -25.48 -28.32 -19.00
C MET A 660 -25.62 -27.05 -19.85
N ASN A 661 -24.57 -26.22 -19.99
CA ASN A 661 -24.60 -24.99 -20.81
C ASN A 661 -23.92 -25.14 -22.18
N GLU A 662 -23.48 -26.35 -22.57
CA GLU A 662 -22.97 -26.65 -23.92
C GLU A 662 -24.00 -27.35 -24.84
N VAL A 663 -25.26 -27.48 -24.41
CA VAL A 663 -26.37 -27.99 -25.24
C VAL A 663 -27.65 -27.17 -25.05
N ASP A 664 -27.72 -26.02 -25.74
CA ASP A 664 -28.87 -25.58 -26.58
C ASP A 664 -28.55 -24.26 -27.33
#